data_AF-A0A8J5G5D5-F1
#
_entry.id   AF-A0A8J5G5D5-F1
#
_cell.length_a   1.000
_cell.length_b   1.000
_cell.length_c   1.000
_cell.angle_alpha   90.00
_cell.angle_beta   90.00
_cell.angle_gamma   90.00
#
_symmetry.space_group_name_H-M   'P 1'
#
loop_
_entity.id
_entity.type
_entity.pdbx_description
1 polymer ?
#
loop_
_entity_poly.entity_id
_entity_poly.type
_entity_poly.pdbx_seq_one_letter_code
_entity_poly.pdbx_strand_id
1 'polypeptide(L)'
;MNSAGSRRIQIWVPPIETIDELTRGYRSYQHFGSHKFQESYAAALVFGSIAALRILFYPPLSLPSRSFAKEMVLLALVVSATRIAGVLVVTIVAANALSFSRYRSKNLRPFCSPIDESADVLADFSVLPPEVETERFFFGLATAPAHVEDNLNDAWLQFAEEQSPAIATHIEQQPVDSSLASASGDSGSQQGSLARDENQKTGALGIKKPLKIAIEAMIRGLEKFSEAEQLNADPEFHPTVASWHNVPRPKERLRFWSDPDIELKLAKDTGISVFRMGIDWARIMPREPRQGISDSVNFAALERYRWIIGKVRSYGMKVMLTLFHHSLPPWAGEYGGWKLEKTVDYFLQFTKIVADRVADLVDYWVTFNEPHIFVILTYCAGVWPGGNPDMIEVATSTLPTGVFKQAMHWIAVAHVKAYDCIHGTESLVKPNVGIAHHVSFTRPYGLFDVAAVTLANSLSVFRFVDDICDQLDFIGINYYGQEVISGPGLKLVDDDEYSESGRGIYPDGLFRILLMFHERYKHLNLPFIITENGVSDETDLIRQPYLLEHLLAVYAAVLTGVRVLGYLFWTTSDNWEWADGYGPKFGLVAVDRANNLARIPRPSYYLFKKVVETRQVTKAERMRVWSELQLAAREKRTRPFYRAVDRRGLMYAGGLDEPTQRAYIQRDWRFGHYEMSSLQDPVSRTWRFISRTFSSRRKAQTEEVDDQLLLPDAV
;
A
#
# COMPACT_ATOMS: atom_id res chain seq x y z
N MET A 1 39.23 46.82 3.09
CA MET A 1 39.35 47.69 1.89
C MET A 1 39.52 46.77 0.69
N ASN A 2 38.42 46.49 -0.01
CA ASN A 2 38.16 46.83 -1.43
C ASN A 2 38.58 45.67 -2.37
N SER A 3 37.84 45.25 -3.38
CA SER A 3 36.45 45.45 -3.82
C SER A 3 36.26 44.62 -5.10
N ALA A 4 35.05 44.07 -5.28
CA ALA A 4 34.32 43.91 -6.55
C ALA A 4 34.84 42.99 -7.68
N GLY A 5 33.89 42.25 -8.29
CA GLY A 5 33.94 41.96 -9.73
C GLY A 5 33.37 40.63 -10.23
N SER A 6 32.09 40.33 -9.98
CA SER A 6 31.37 39.23 -10.64
C SER A 6 31.14 39.55 -12.14
N ARG A 7 31.64 38.69 -13.04
CA ARG A 7 31.40 38.80 -14.50
C ARG A 7 30.05 38.19 -14.86
N ARG A 8 29.10 39.03 -15.29
CA ARG A 8 27.91 38.64 -16.06
C ARG A 8 28.29 38.41 -17.52
N ILE A 9 27.94 37.25 -18.06
CA ILE A 9 27.87 37.01 -19.50
C ILE A 9 26.54 37.62 -19.99
N GLN A 10 26.62 38.70 -20.78
CA GLN A 10 25.51 39.24 -21.55
C GLN A 10 25.28 38.34 -22.76
N ILE A 11 24.11 37.71 -22.85
CA ILE A 11 23.60 37.15 -24.11
C ILE A 11 22.75 38.25 -24.76
N TRP A 12 23.19 38.68 -25.94
CA TRP A 12 22.52 39.64 -26.80
C TRP A 12 21.32 38.95 -27.48
N VAL A 13 20.11 39.49 -27.33
CA VAL A 13 18.90 39.02 -28.02
C VAL A 13 18.44 40.18 -28.91
N PRO A 14 18.35 40.01 -30.24
CA PRO A 14 17.89 41.08 -31.13
C PRO A 14 16.38 41.30 -30.98
N PRO A 15 15.86 42.50 -31.29
CA PRO A 15 14.44 42.79 -31.21
C PRO A 15 13.71 42.11 -32.39
N ILE A 16 12.70 41.30 -32.08
CA ILE A 16 11.84 40.68 -33.09
C ILE A 16 10.76 41.70 -33.46
N GLU A 17 10.90 42.31 -34.62
CA GLU A 17 9.88 43.14 -35.26
C GLU A 17 9.08 42.27 -36.24
N THR A 18 7.80 42.04 -35.93
CA THR A 18 6.73 41.39 -36.71
C THR A 18 6.47 39.88 -36.55
N ILE A 19 5.19 39.53 -36.68
CA ILE A 19 4.54 38.23 -36.36
C ILE A 19 4.90 37.11 -37.37
N ASP A 20 5.46 37.43 -38.53
CA ASP A 20 5.66 36.48 -39.63
C ASP A 20 6.90 35.57 -39.51
N GLU A 21 7.80 35.82 -38.55
CA GLU A 21 8.95 34.93 -38.30
C GLU A 21 8.64 33.81 -37.29
N LEU A 22 7.68 34.00 -36.39
CA LEU A 22 7.23 32.97 -35.44
C LEU A 22 6.44 31.83 -36.14
N THR A 23 5.72 32.14 -37.21
CA THR A 23 4.97 31.17 -38.02
C THR A 23 5.88 30.31 -38.90
N ARG A 24 7.07 30.79 -39.26
CA ARG A 24 8.07 30.03 -40.04
C ARG A 24 8.79 28.97 -39.21
N GLY A 25 9.06 29.24 -37.92
CA GLY A 25 9.60 28.24 -36.98
C GLY A 25 8.62 27.11 -36.63
N TYR A 26 7.32 27.33 -36.78
CA TYR A 26 6.29 26.33 -36.50
C TYR A 26 6.11 25.31 -37.65
N ARG A 27 6.51 25.66 -38.89
CA ARG A 27 6.43 24.77 -40.07
C ARG A 27 7.60 23.80 -40.20
N SER A 28 8.75 24.03 -39.54
CA SER A 28 9.89 23.11 -39.59
C SER A 28 9.82 21.94 -38.60
N TYR A 29 8.78 21.88 -37.75
CA TYR A 29 8.57 20.80 -36.76
C TYR A 29 7.52 19.75 -37.18
N GLN A 30 7.13 19.72 -38.46
CA GLN A 30 6.12 18.77 -38.99
C GLN A 30 6.71 17.49 -39.63
N HIS A 31 7.99 17.19 -39.44
CA HIS A 31 8.63 16.01 -40.05
C HIS A 31 9.31 15.08 -39.04
N PHE A 32 8.65 14.69 -37.93
CA PHE A 32 9.09 13.52 -37.15
C PHE A 32 7.93 12.84 -36.37
N GLY A 33 7.68 11.56 -36.72
CA GLY A 33 7.16 10.42 -35.95
C GLY A 33 6.14 10.57 -34.80
N SER A 34 5.12 9.70 -34.82
CA SER A 34 3.91 9.60 -33.99
C SER A 34 4.06 9.30 -32.48
N HIS A 35 5.21 9.51 -31.84
CA HIS A 35 5.40 9.25 -30.40
C HIS A 35 5.55 10.49 -29.50
N LYS A 36 5.50 11.72 -30.04
CA LYS A 36 5.68 12.97 -29.26
C LYS A 36 4.41 13.80 -29.00
N PHE A 37 3.22 13.27 -29.29
CA PHE A 37 1.98 14.05 -29.25
C PHE A 37 1.57 14.55 -27.84
N GLN A 38 2.08 13.93 -26.76
CA GLN A 38 1.80 14.36 -25.38
C GLN A 38 2.76 15.43 -24.85
N GLU A 39 3.96 15.59 -25.41
CA GLU A 39 4.87 16.69 -25.07
C GLU A 39 4.34 18.03 -25.60
N SER A 40 3.61 18.01 -26.72
CA SER A 40 2.92 19.17 -27.29
C SER A 40 1.81 19.73 -26.39
N TYR A 41 1.28 18.95 -25.44
CA TYR A 41 0.23 19.39 -24.51
C TYR A 41 0.76 20.34 -23.42
N ALA A 42 1.94 20.05 -22.86
CA ALA A 42 2.58 20.92 -21.87
C ALA A 42 3.00 22.25 -22.52
N ALA A 43 3.52 22.20 -23.74
CA ALA A 43 3.85 23.40 -24.51
C ALA A 43 2.59 24.20 -24.90
N ALA A 44 1.54 23.55 -25.41
CA ALA A 44 0.30 24.23 -25.80
C ALA A 44 -0.44 24.88 -24.61
N LEU A 45 -0.42 24.26 -23.43
CA LEU A 45 -0.95 24.87 -22.20
C LEU A 45 -0.13 26.08 -21.75
N VAL A 46 1.20 26.02 -21.86
CA VAL A 46 2.09 27.14 -21.53
C VAL A 46 1.90 28.31 -22.52
N PHE A 47 1.84 28.02 -23.84
CA PHE A 47 1.63 29.06 -24.86
C PHE A 47 0.20 29.63 -24.87
N GLY A 48 -0.82 28.80 -24.62
CA GLY A 48 -2.20 29.26 -24.44
C GLY A 48 -2.38 30.13 -23.19
N SER A 49 -1.65 29.83 -22.11
CA SER A 49 -1.63 30.64 -20.89
C SER A 49 -0.93 31.99 -21.09
N ILE A 50 0.15 32.03 -21.90
CA ILE A 50 0.85 33.28 -22.26
C ILE A 50 -0.01 34.17 -23.16
N ALA A 51 -0.81 33.59 -24.07
CA ALA A 51 -1.76 34.33 -24.90
C ALA A 51 -2.92 34.91 -24.07
N ALA A 52 -3.44 34.16 -23.08
CA ALA A 52 -4.45 34.65 -22.14
C ALA A 52 -3.91 35.78 -21.24
N LEU A 53 -2.63 35.72 -20.85
CA LEU A 53 -1.90 36.77 -20.12
C LEU A 53 -1.78 38.09 -20.89
N ARG A 54 -1.83 38.10 -22.23
CA ARG A 54 -1.72 39.34 -23.03
C ARG A 54 -3.03 40.14 -23.12
N ILE A 55 -4.18 39.47 -23.04
CA ILE A 55 -5.51 40.10 -22.99
C ILE A 55 -5.78 40.72 -21.59
N LEU A 56 -5.01 40.31 -20.57
CA LEU A 56 -5.17 40.71 -19.17
C LEU A 56 -4.62 42.11 -18.80
N PHE A 57 -3.82 42.78 -19.64
CA PHE A 57 -3.06 43.99 -19.26
C PHE A 57 -3.55 45.35 -19.82
N TYR A 58 -4.69 45.45 -20.51
CA TYR A 58 -5.21 46.75 -20.99
C TYR A 58 -6.71 46.96 -20.71
N PRO A 59 -7.10 47.77 -19.71
CA PRO A 59 -8.44 48.36 -19.63
C PRO A 59 -8.47 49.81 -20.17
N PRO A 60 -9.59 50.31 -20.70
CA PRO A 60 -9.74 51.72 -21.04
C PRO A 60 -10.09 52.56 -19.80
N LEU A 61 -9.50 53.76 -19.69
CA LEU A 61 -9.67 54.71 -18.58
C LEU A 61 -10.86 55.66 -18.83
N SER A 62 -11.83 55.69 -17.91
CA SER A 62 -12.69 56.87 -17.65
C SER A 62 -13.24 56.84 -16.21
N LEU A 63 -13.34 58.01 -15.55
CA LEU A 63 -13.64 58.20 -14.11
C LEU A 63 -15.09 58.64 -13.86
N PRO A 64 -15.83 58.08 -12.86
CA PRO A 64 -17.02 58.72 -12.29
C PRO A 64 -17.00 58.91 -10.76
N SER A 65 -18.04 59.56 -10.23
CA SER A 65 -18.15 60.22 -8.91
C SER A 65 -18.05 59.32 -7.65
N ARG A 66 -17.86 59.95 -6.47
CA ARG A 66 -17.48 59.34 -5.17
C ARG A 66 -18.37 58.19 -4.64
N SER A 67 -19.64 58.07 -5.06
CA SER A 67 -20.50 56.93 -4.70
C SER A 67 -20.26 55.72 -5.61
N PHE A 68 -20.11 55.98 -6.92
CA PHE A 68 -19.75 55.00 -7.95
C PHE A 68 -18.31 54.48 -7.81
N ALA A 69 -17.40 55.31 -7.27
CA ALA A 69 -16.01 54.94 -7.04
C ALA A 69 -15.86 53.76 -6.05
N LYS A 70 -16.73 53.65 -5.04
CA LYS A 70 -16.70 52.51 -4.10
C LYS A 70 -17.14 51.21 -4.77
N GLU A 71 -18.18 51.25 -5.60
CA GLU A 71 -18.66 50.10 -6.37
C GLU A 71 -17.66 49.68 -7.46
N MET A 72 -17.05 50.65 -8.16
CA MET A 72 -15.99 50.40 -9.16
C MET A 72 -14.70 49.86 -8.53
N VAL A 73 -14.32 50.31 -7.33
CA VAL A 73 -13.19 49.74 -6.58
C VAL A 73 -13.49 48.32 -6.13
N LEU A 74 -14.71 48.05 -5.64
CA LEU A 74 -15.13 46.69 -5.30
C LEU A 74 -15.11 45.77 -6.52
N LEU A 75 -15.64 46.22 -7.66
CA LEU A 75 -15.62 45.48 -8.91
C LEU A 75 -14.19 45.23 -9.42
N ALA A 76 -13.31 46.23 -9.36
CA ALA A 76 -11.91 46.08 -9.73
C ALA A 76 -11.14 45.12 -8.80
N LEU A 77 -11.45 45.13 -7.51
CA LEU A 77 -10.91 44.18 -6.53
C LEU A 77 -11.43 42.76 -6.79
N VAL A 78 -12.72 42.59 -7.10
CA VAL A 78 -13.30 41.30 -7.47
C VAL A 78 -12.65 40.78 -8.75
N VAL A 79 -12.56 41.58 -9.81
CA VAL A 79 -11.91 41.21 -11.07
C VAL A 79 -10.43 40.86 -10.85
N SER A 80 -9.72 41.65 -10.05
CA SER A 80 -8.31 41.36 -9.72
C SER A 80 -8.16 40.08 -8.91
N ALA A 81 -9.04 39.83 -7.94
CA ALA A 81 -9.09 38.59 -7.17
C ALA A 81 -9.40 37.38 -8.07
N THR A 82 -10.35 37.51 -9.02
CA THR A 82 -10.66 36.45 -10.00
C THR A 82 -9.48 36.18 -10.93
N ARG A 83 -8.75 37.21 -11.36
CA ARG A 83 -7.53 37.06 -12.18
C ARG A 83 -6.41 36.36 -11.41
N ILE A 84 -6.16 36.78 -10.17
CA ILE A 84 -5.17 36.15 -9.29
C ILE A 84 -5.55 34.69 -9.02
N ALA A 85 -6.83 34.42 -8.73
CA ALA A 85 -7.32 33.06 -8.55
C ALA A 85 -7.15 32.22 -9.84
N GLY A 86 -7.42 32.78 -11.01
CA GLY A 86 -7.20 32.12 -12.30
C GLY A 86 -5.74 31.76 -12.54
N VAL A 87 -4.81 32.70 -12.32
CA VAL A 87 -3.36 32.45 -12.43
C VAL A 87 -2.90 31.39 -11.43
N LEU A 88 -3.40 31.43 -10.19
CA LEU A 88 -3.10 30.45 -9.17
C LEU A 88 -3.56 29.05 -9.58
N VAL A 89 -4.78 28.90 -10.07
CA VAL A 89 -5.33 27.62 -10.55
C VAL A 89 -4.49 27.07 -11.70
N VAL A 90 -4.17 27.89 -12.72
CA VAL A 90 -3.34 27.47 -13.85
C VAL A 90 -1.96 27.02 -13.38
N THR A 91 -1.35 27.75 -12.44
CA THR A 91 -0.04 27.41 -11.89
C THR A 91 -0.06 26.08 -11.14
N ILE A 92 -1.09 25.85 -10.31
CA ILE A 92 -1.25 24.60 -9.56
C ILE A 92 -1.48 23.41 -10.51
N VAL A 93 -2.35 23.55 -11.52
CA VAL A 93 -2.60 22.50 -12.52
C VAL A 93 -1.32 22.18 -13.30
N ALA A 94 -0.59 23.20 -13.77
CA ALA A 94 0.66 23.02 -14.50
C ALA A 94 1.74 22.32 -13.65
N ALA A 95 1.89 22.71 -12.38
CA ALA A 95 2.83 22.08 -11.46
C ALA A 95 2.48 20.59 -11.23
N ASN A 96 1.21 20.26 -11.02
CA ASN A 96 0.77 18.88 -10.83
C ASN A 96 0.89 18.04 -12.11
N ALA A 97 0.64 18.63 -13.29
CA ALA A 97 0.87 17.97 -14.58
C ALA A 97 2.35 17.65 -14.82
N LEU A 98 3.25 18.57 -14.49
CA LEU A 98 4.69 18.32 -14.54
C LEU A 98 5.11 17.24 -13.54
N SER A 99 4.55 17.27 -12.33
CA SER A 99 4.79 16.25 -11.30
C SER A 99 4.35 14.86 -11.76
N PHE A 100 3.14 14.74 -12.30
CA PHE A 100 2.62 13.49 -12.85
C PHE A 100 3.42 13.02 -14.07
N SER A 101 3.83 13.92 -14.97
CA SER A 101 4.66 13.56 -16.12
C SER A 101 5.99 12.92 -15.68
N ARG A 102 6.64 13.49 -14.67
CA ARG A 102 7.87 12.93 -14.06
C ARG A 102 7.60 11.60 -13.35
N TYR A 103 6.51 11.50 -12.60
CA TYR A 103 6.13 10.25 -11.94
C TYR A 103 5.86 9.15 -12.97
N ARG A 104 5.11 9.44 -14.03
CA ARG A 104 4.78 8.51 -15.10
C ARG A 104 6.02 8.07 -15.86
N SER A 105 6.92 9.00 -16.20
CA SER A 105 8.15 8.67 -16.92
C SER A 105 9.06 7.74 -16.13
N LYS A 106 9.06 7.87 -14.80
CA LYS A 106 9.87 7.05 -13.90
C LYS A 106 9.23 5.70 -13.57
N ASN A 107 7.94 5.69 -13.25
CA ASN A 107 7.30 4.54 -12.58
C ASN A 107 6.29 3.77 -13.45
N LEU A 108 5.68 4.42 -14.44
CA LEU A 108 4.56 3.85 -15.21
C LEU A 108 4.89 3.60 -16.69
N ARG A 109 6.13 3.85 -17.13
CA ARG A 109 6.52 3.53 -18.51
C ARG A 109 6.54 2.01 -18.71
N PRO A 110 6.04 1.49 -19.83
CA PRO A 110 6.27 0.11 -20.23
C PRO A 110 7.78 -0.19 -20.21
N PHE A 111 8.14 -1.40 -19.79
CA PHE A 111 9.49 -1.92 -19.90
C PHE A 111 9.49 -3.08 -20.89
N CYS A 112 10.64 -3.33 -21.51
CA CYS A 112 10.83 -4.56 -22.28
C CYS A 112 11.04 -5.70 -21.29
N SER A 113 10.10 -6.65 -21.27
CA SER A 113 10.24 -7.87 -20.46
C SER A 113 11.49 -8.64 -20.90
N PRO A 114 12.35 -9.10 -19.97
CA PRO A 114 13.48 -9.96 -20.30
C PRO A 114 13.07 -11.41 -20.57
N ILE A 115 11.78 -11.75 -20.40
CA ILE A 115 11.25 -13.09 -20.65
C ILE A 115 11.12 -13.32 -22.15
N ASP A 116 11.70 -14.41 -22.65
CA ASP A 116 11.49 -14.87 -24.03
C ASP A 116 10.12 -15.55 -24.16
N GLU A 117 9.14 -14.80 -24.68
CA GLU A 117 7.79 -15.33 -24.90
C GLU A 117 7.66 -16.30 -26.08
N SER A 118 8.71 -16.44 -26.89
CA SER A 118 8.73 -17.41 -27.99
C SER A 118 9.01 -18.83 -27.49
N ALA A 119 9.69 -18.97 -26.34
CA ALA A 119 10.06 -20.24 -25.73
C ALA A 119 8.87 -21.02 -25.13
N ASP A 120 8.99 -22.35 -25.08
CA ASP A 120 8.02 -23.23 -24.42
C ASP A 120 8.13 -23.17 -22.89
N VAL A 121 9.36 -23.04 -22.38
CA VAL A 121 9.67 -22.81 -20.96
C VAL A 121 9.99 -21.33 -20.79
N LEU A 122 9.11 -20.61 -20.11
CA LEU A 122 9.21 -19.15 -19.92
C LEU A 122 10.10 -18.78 -18.72
N ALA A 123 10.17 -19.66 -17.72
CA ALA A 123 11.11 -19.55 -16.61
C ALA A 123 11.62 -20.92 -16.21
N ASP A 124 12.91 -21.00 -15.91
CA ASP A 124 13.56 -22.19 -15.37
C ASP A 124 14.42 -21.82 -14.16
N PHE A 125 13.91 -22.10 -12.96
CA PHE A 125 14.59 -21.82 -11.69
C PHE A 125 15.66 -22.86 -11.36
N SER A 126 15.92 -23.86 -12.21
CA SER A 126 16.97 -24.86 -12.02
C SER A 126 18.34 -24.43 -12.56
N VAL A 127 18.38 -23.52 -13.55
CA VAL A 127 19.59 -23.10 -14.29
C VAL A 127 19.98 -21.65 -13.99
N LEU A 128 19.72 -21.17 -12.76
CA LEU A 128 20.06 -19.79 -12.39
C LEU A 128 21.59 -19.60 -12.27
N PRO A 129 22.12 -18.38 -12.56
CA PRO A 129 23.55 -18.11 -12.48
C PRO A 129 24.13 -18.47 -11.11
N PRO A 130 25.28 -19.17 -11.05
CA PRO A 130 25.90 -19.58 -9.80
C PRO A 130 26.66 -18.41 -9.18
N GLU A 131 25.95 -17.48 -8.54
CA GLU A 131 26.57 -16.45 -7.72
C GLU A 131 26.40 -16.81 -6.24
N VAL A 132 27.46 -17.42 -5.73
CA VAL A 132 27.65 -18.18 -4.48
C VAL A 132 27.21 -19.65 -4.60
N GLU A 133 28.21 -20.54 -4.74
CA GLU A 133 28.15 -21.99 -4.98
C GLU A 133 27.28 -22.85 -4.01
N THR A 134 26.50 -22.25 -3.11
CA THR A 134 25.83 -22.98 -2.01
C THR A 134 24.30 -22.90 -1.95
N GLU A 135 23.60 -22.00 -2.65
CA GLU A 135 22.14 -21.88 -2.49
C GLU A 135 21.35 -21.86 -3.81
N ARG A 136 20.86 -23.03 -4.21
CA ARG A 136 19.85 -23.19 -5.27
C ARG A 136 18.57 -22.47 -4.87
N PHE A 137 17.91 -21.80 -5.82
CA PHE A 137 16.64 -21.10 -5.58
C PHE A 137 15.62 -22.03 -4.90
N PHE A 138 14.96 -21.58 -3.84
CA PHE A 138 14.05 -22.42 -3.09
C PHE A 138 12.60 -21.95 -3.21
N PHE A 139 11.67 -22.91 -3.10
CA PHE A 139 10.25 -22.62 -2.96
C PHE A 139 9.82 -22.92 -1.53
N GLY A 140 8.87 -22.14 -1.04
CA GLY A 140 8.33 -22.30 0.30
C GLY A 140 6.86 -21.90 0.44
N LEU A 141 6.34 -22.11 1.64
CA LEU A 141 5.01 -21.70 2.05
C LEU A 141 5.12 -20.93 3.36
N ALA A 142 4.32 -19.89 3.52
CA ALA A 142 4.29 -19.05 4.71
C ALA A 142 2.95 -19.16 5.44
N THR A 143 3.00 -19.08 6.78
CA THR A 143 1.83 -19.02 7.66
C THR A 143 2.08 -18.11 8.87
N ALA A 144 1.01 -17.60 9.49
CA ALA A 144 1.09 -16.74 10.67
C ALA A 144 0.47 -17.42 11.91
N PRO A 145 1.11 -17.35 13.10
CA PRO A 145 0.64 -17.98 14.34
C PRO A 145 -0.80 -17.67 14.69
N ALA A 146 -1.13 -16.37 14.77
CA ALA A 146 -2.47 -15.90 15.13
C ALA A 146 -3.54 -16.56 14.25
N HIS A 147 -3.24 -16.85 12.98
CA HIS A 147 -4.23 -17.36 12.04
C HIS A 147 -4.53 -18.85 12.19
N VAL A 148 -3.58 -19.63 12.72
CA VAL A 148 -3.59 -21.09 12.62
C VAL A 148 -3.60 -21.80 13.97
N GLU A 149 -3.22 -21.10 15.05
CA GLU A 149 -3.09 -21.69 16.38
C GLU A 149 -4.40 -21.77 17.14
N ASP A 150 -4.81 -22.98 17.51
CA ASP A 150 -5.93 -23.18 18.43
C ASP A 150 -5.57 -22.87 19.89
N ASN A 151 -6.58 -22.56 20.71
CA ASN A 151 -6.43 -22.27 22.15
C ASN A 151 -5.43 -21.13 22.46
N LEU A 152 -5.29 -20.17 21.55
CA LEU A 152 -4.53 -18.95 21.76
C LEU A 152 -5.48 -17.85 22.27
N ASN A 153 -5.27 -17.37 23.50
CA ASN A 153 -5.99 -16.22 24.03
C ASN A 153 -5.18 -14.94 23.74
N ASP A 154 -5.19 -14.53 22.47
CA ASP A 154 -4.45 -13.36 21.99
C ASP A 154 -5.32 -12.10 21.93
N ALA A 155 -4.66 -10.97 21.64
CA ALA A 155 -5.32 -9.68 21.48
C ALA A 155 -6.31 -9.67 20.29
N TRP A 156 -6.11 -10.53 19.29
CA TRP A 156 -6.98 -10.64 18.13
C TRP A 156 -8.30 -11.35 18.45
N LEU A 157 -8.27 -12.41 19.25
CA LEU A 157 -9.45 -13.10 19.73
C LEU A 157 -10.25 -12.19 20.67
N GLN A 158 -9.58 -11.48 21.59
CA GLN A 158 -10.22 -10.48 22.44
C GLN A 158 -10.90 -9.40 21.59
N PHE A 159 -10.16 -8.84 20.63
CA PHE A 159 -10.69 -7.82 19.72
C PHE A 159 -11.90 -8.31 18.92
N ALA A 160 -11.91 -9.55 18.43
CA ALA A 160 -13.04 -10.12 17.70
C ALA A 160 -14.25 -10.46 18.58
N GLU A 161 -14.05 -10.68 19.89
CA GLU A 161 -15.12 -10.91 20.85
C GLU A 161 -15.69 -9.61 21.44
N GLU A 162 -14.90 -8.54 21.44
CA GLU A 162 -15.34 -7.20 21.84
C GLU A 162 -16.45 -6.67 20.92
N GLN A 163 -17.53 -6.19 21.53
CA GLN A 163 -18.63 -5.54 20.82
C GLN A 163 -18.38 -4.03 20.81
N SER A 164 -18.39 -3.40 19.63
CA SER A 164 -18.42 -1.94 19.58
C SER A 164 -19.83 -1.44 19.91
N PRO A 165 -20.01 -0.55 20.90
CA PRO A 165 -21.29 0.11 21.08
C PRO A 165 -21.61 0.89 19.79
N ALA A 166 -22.84 0.77 19.30
CA ALA A 166 -23.33 1.71 18.31
C ALA A 166 -23.13 3.12 18.89
N ILE A 167 -22.50 4.02 18.13
CA ILE A 167 -22.39 5.43 18.52
C ILE A 167 -23.82 5.99 18.52
N ALA A 168 -24.51 5.87 19.65
CA ALA A 168 -25.73 6.60 19.92
C ALA A 168 -25.32 8.06 20.11
N THR A 169 -25.58 8.90 19.11
CA THR A 169 -25.51 10.36 19.27
C THR A 169 -26.62 10.81 20.21
N HIS A 170 -26.41 10.66 21.52
CA HIS A 170 -27.19 11.39 22.52
C HIS A 170 -26.69 12.84 22.55
N ILE A 171 -27.23 13.67 21.67
CA ILE A 171 -27.33 15.11 21.95
C ILE A 171 -28.58 15.25 22.82
N GLU A 172 -28.41 15.24 24.14
CA GLU A 172 -29.40 15.84 25.02
C GLU A 172 -29.45 17.34 24.68
N GLN A 173 -30.48 17.72 23.94
CA GLN A 173 -30.86 19.12 23.77
C GLN A 173 -31.40 19.62 25.10
N GLN A 174 -30.55 20.26 25.91
CA GLN A 174 -31.07 21.24 26.86
C GLN A 174 -31.42 22.51 26.07
N PRO A 175 -32.68 23.00 26.13
CA PRO A 175 -33.08 24.20 25.43
C PRO A 175 -32.53 25.40 26.20
N VAL A 176 -31.63 26.17 25.59
CA VAL A 176 -31.31 27.52 26.07
C VAL A 176 -32.10 28.48 25.20
N ASP A 177 -33.16 29.02 25.82
CA ASP A 177 -34.02 30.05 25.26
C ASP A 177 -33.22 31.26 24.78
N SER A 178 -33.41 31.62 23.52
CA SER A 178 -33.04 32.93 22.98
C SER A 178 -34.20 33.89 23.20
N SER A 179 -34.08 34.79 24.18
CA SER A 179 -34.94 35.97 24.28
C SER A 179 -34.10 37.24 24.24
N LEU A 180 -34.62 38.18 23.46
CA LEU A 180 -34.09 39.47 23.11
C LEU A 180 -34.11 40.47 24.28
N ALA A 181 -33.20 41.44 24.15
CA ALA A 181 -33.36 42.88 24.39
C ALA A 181 -33.27 43.46 25.82
N SER A 182 -32.38 44.45 25.88
CA SER A 182 -32.42 45.71 26.64
C SER A 182 -32.46 45.64 28.17
N ALA A 183 -31.48 46.26 28.82
CA ALA A 183 -31.55 47.69 29.16
C ALA A 183 -30.36 48.12 30.03
N SER A 184 -29.80 49.29 29.69
CA SER A 184 -29.31 50.35 30.57
C SER A 184 -28.52 50.05 31.85
N GLY A 185 -27.39 50.77 31.99
CA GLY A 185 -27.22 51.64 33.15
C GLY A 185 -26.12 51.25 34.15
N ASP A 186 -25.00 51.95 34.00
CA ASP A 186 -24.25 52.63 35.05
C ASP A 186 -23.59 51.89 36.24
N SER A 187 -22.27 52.17 36.30
CA SER A 187 -21.55 52.72 37.46
C SER A 187 -20.88 51.78 38.48
N GLY A 188 -19.59 52.09 38.70
CA GLY A 188 -18.82 51.89 39.92
C GLY A 188 -18.11 50.55 40.03
N SER A 189 -16.83 50.43 40.35
CA SER A 189 -15.80 51.39 40.79
C SER A 189 -14.54 50.57 41.11
N GLN A 190 -13.35 51.12 40.79
CA GLN A 190 -12.05 51.06 41.52
C GLN A 190 -11.50 49.68 41.96
N GLN A 191 -10.23 49.29 41.86
CA GLN A 191 -8.87 49.85 41.80
C GLN A 191 -8.02 48.71 41.15
N GLY A 192 -6.90 48.86 40.46
CA GLY A 192 -5.83 49.84 40.54
C GLY A 192 -4.51 49.10 40.75
N SER A 193 -3.72 48.87 39.69
CA SER A 193 -2.25 48.85 39.76
C SER A 193 -1.65 48.99 38.36
N LEU A 194 -0.93 50.09 38.17
CA LEU A 194 -0.20 50.48 36.97
C LEU A 194 1.20 49.87 36.92
N ALA A 195 1.71 49.79 35.69
CA ALA A 195 3.10 49.97 35.22
C ALA A 195 3.88 48.71 34.81
N ARG A 196 4.02 48.50 33.49
CA ARG A 196 5.18 48.99 32.72
C ARG A 196 5.00 48.73 31.22
N ASP A 197 5.24 49.79 30.45
CA ASP A 197 5.52 49.75 29.02
C ASP A 197 6.74 48.87 28.73
N GLU A 198 6.65 48.00 27.72
CA GLU A 198 7.71 47.89 26.73
C GLU A 198 7.16 47.37 25.39
N ASN A 199 7.35 48.20 24.38
CA ASN A 199 7.09 47.95 22.97
C ASN A 199 8.03 46.85 22.45
N GLN A 200 7.50 45.75 21.92
CA GLN A 200 8.13 45.07 20.78
C GLN A 200 7.10 44.33 19.93
N LYS A 201 6.84 44.91 18.75
CA LYS A 201 6.17 44.27 17.62
C LYS A 201 7.10 43.21 17.02
N THR A 202 6.66 41.96 16.96
CA THR A 202 6.97 41.06 15.83
C THR A 202 5.70 40.32 15.44
N GLY A 203 5.28 40.52 14.19
CA GLY A 203 4.10 39.87 13.60
C GLY A 203 4.45 38.45 13.14
N ALA A 204 3.62 37.49 13.52
CA ALA A 204 3.60 36.17 12.91
C ALA A 204 2.40 36.10 11.96
N LEU A 205 2.68 36.12 10.65
CA LEU A 205 1.73 35.83 9.59
C LEU A 205 1.15 34.42 9.78
N GLY A 206 -0.19 34.35 9.77
CA GLY A 206 -0.94 33.10 9.76
C GLY A 206 -0.81 32.36 8.43
N ILE A 207 -0.04 31.27 8.45
CA ILE A 207 -0.15 30.17 7.47
C ILE A 207 -0.26 28.87 8.28
N LYS A 208 -1.44 28.59 8.85
CA LYS A 208 -1.72 27.32 9.57
C LYS A 208 -3.07 26.67 9.25
N LYS A 209 -3.88 27.25 8.35
CA LYS A 209 -5.22 26.72 8.04
C LYS A 209 -5.27 25.63 6.95
N PRO A 210 -4.44 25.60 5.90
CA PRO A 210 -4.60 24.58 4.84
C PRO A 210 -4.06 23.18 5.25
N LEU A 211 -3.08 23.10 6.15
CA LEU A 211 -2.54 21.83 6.65
C LEU A 211 -3.55 21.10 7.56
N LYS A 212 -4.34 21.85 8.33
CA LYS A 212 -5.35 21.30 9.25
C LYS A 212 -6.48 20.60 8.48
N ILE A 213 -6.89 21.14 7.33
CA ILE A 213 -7.97 20.58 6.50
C ILE A 213 -7.53 19.30 5.78
N ALA A 214 -6.27 19.22 5.35
CA ALA A 214 -5.72 18.01 4.71
C ALA A 214 -5.57 16.84 5.71
N ILE A 215 -5.22 17.15 6.96
CA ILE A 215 -5.09 16.18 8.05
C ILE A 215 -6.49 15.73 8.55
N GLU A 216 -7.43 16.66 8.70
CA GLU A 216 -8.82 16.34 9.06
C GLU A 216 -9.52 15.49 7.98
N ALA A 217 -9.14 15.63 6.71
CA ALA A 217 -9.63 14.78 5.62
C ALA A 217 -9.00 13.37 5.58
N MET A 218 -7.77 13.18 6.08
CA MET A 218 -7.21 11.84 6.36
C MET A 218 -7.98 11.12 7.46
N ILE A 219 -8.49 11.87 8.44
CA ILE A 219 -9.28 11.36 9.57
C ILE A 219 -10.74 11.07 9.14
N ARG A 220 -11.34 11.89 8.27
CA ARG A 220 -12.73 11.67 7.80
C ARG A 220 -12.92 10.43 6.91
N GLY A 221 -11.85 9.84 6.38
CA GLY A 221 -11.89 8.53 5.73
C GLY A 221 -12.05 7.36 6.72
N LEU A 222 -12.04 7.64 8.02
CA LEU A 222 -12.21 6.67 9.12
C LEU A 222 -13.48 6.91 9.94
N GLU A 223 -14.28 7.93 9.61
CA GLU A 223 -15.59 8.08 10.23
C GLU A 223 -16.63 7.23 9.48
N LYS A 224 -17.14 6.19 10.14
CA LYS A 224 -18.38 5.51 9.79
C LYS A 224 -19.51 6.55 10.00
N PHE A 225 -19.81 7.40 9.01
CA PHE A 225 -20.93 8.35 9.12
C PHE A 225 -22.14 7.93 8.30
N SER A 226 -23.24 7.94 9.04
CA SER A 226 -24.62 7.80 8.65
C SER A 226 -24.99 8.64 7.42
N GLU A 227 -25.52 7.97 6.41
CA GLU A 227 -26.57 8.60 5.61
C GLU A 227 -27.88 8.39 6.35
N ALA A 228 -28.52 9.49 6.72
CA ALA A 228 -29.88 9.50 7.22
C ALA A 228 -30.84 9.07 6.10
N GLU A 229 -31.02 7.77 5.94
CA GLU A 229 -32.31 7.23 5.51
C GLU A 229 -33.10 6.92 6.77
N GLN A 230 -34.23 7.62 6.93
CA GLN A 230 -35.23 7.33 7.94
C GLN A 230 -35.80 5.93 7.70
N LEU A 231 -35.17 4.93 8.29
CA LEU A 231 -35.77 3.63 8.57
C LEU A 231 -35.72 3.46 10.08
N ASN A 232 -36.91 3.42 10.68
CA ASN A 232 -37.07 3.01 12.07
C ASN A 232 -36.53 1.58 12.21
N ALA A 233 -35.32 1.45 12.76
CA ALA A 233 -34.72 0.19 13.16
C ALA A 233 -34.04 0.40 14.51
N ASP A 234 -34.19 -0.59 15.40
CA ASP A 234 -33.49 -0.70 16.69
C ASP A 234 -31.98 -0.46 16.53
N PRO A 235 -31.26 -0.05 17.60
CA PRO A 235 -29.82 0.17 17.52
C PRO A 235 -29.09 -1.12 17.10
N GLU A 236 -28.74 -1.23 15.81
CA GLU A 236 -28.00 -2.36 15.27
C GLU A 236 -26.55 -2.35 15.78
N PHE A 237 -26.21 -3.41 16.50
CA PHE A 237 -24.88 -3.71 17.01
C PHE A 237 -23.94 -4.10 15.87
N HIS A 238 -22.73 -3.53 15.80
CA HIS A 238 -21.75 -3.89 14.77
C HIS A 238 -20.51 -4.56 15.38
N PRO A 239 -20.05 -5.70 14.82
CA PRO A 239 -18.82 -6.35 15.24
C PRO A 239 -17.57 -5.53 14.85
N THR A 240 -16.49 -5.73 15.60
CA THR A 240 -15.16 -5.11 15.41
C THR A 240 -14.34 -5.76 14.30
N VAL A 241 -14.50 -7.08 14.11
CA VAL A 241 -13.89 -7.86 13.03
C VAL A 241 -14.95 -8.27 12.03
N ALA A 242 -14.77 -7.85 10.79
CA ALA A 242 -15.69 -8.20 9.70
C ALA A 242 -15.59 -9.69 9.39
N SER A 243 -16.67 -10.30 8.93
CA SER A 243 -16.71 -11.73 8.60
C SER A 243 -16.26 -12.66 9.74
N TRP A 244 -16.51 -12.23 10.99
CA TRP A 244 -16.28 -13.07 12.16
C TRP A 244 -17.47 -13.99 12.45
N HIS A 245 -18.69 -13.48 12.37
CA HIS A 245 -19.90 -14.21 12.77
C HIS A 245 -20.55 -15.03 11.65
N ASN A 246 -20.13 -14.83 10.41
CA ASN A 246 -20.67 -15.44 9.20
C ASN A 246 -20.04 -16.81 8.86
N VAL A 247 -19.14 -17.34 9.70
CA VAL A 247 -18.58 -18.69 9.53
C VAL A 247 -18.92 -19.60 10.71
N PRO A 248 -19.04 -20.92 10.48
CA PRO A 248 -19.15 -21.88 11.57
C PRO A 248 -17.91 -21.84 12.48
N ARG A 249 -18.16 -21.86 13.79
CA ARG A 249 -17.13 -21.98 14.86
C ARG A 249 -15.97 -20.99 14.68
N PRO A 250 -16.20 -19.67 14.67
CA PRO A 250 -15.17 -18.70 14.30
C PRO A 250 -13.95 -18.69 15.25
N LYS A 251 -14.17 -19.03 16.52
CA LYS A 251 -13.10 -19.20 17.52
C LYS A 251 -12.11 -20.33 17.19
N GLU A 252 -12.53 -21.29 16.38
CA GLU A 252 -11.72 -22.45 16.05
C GLU A 252 -10.77 -22.14 14.87
N ARG A 253 -9.48 -21.93 15.16
CA ARG A 253 -8.43 -21.74 14.13
C ARG A 253 -8.13 -23.08 13.43
N LEU A 254 -7.07 -23.14 12.61
CA LEU A 254 -6.70 -24.35 11.85
C LEU A 254 -6.22 -25.54 12.67
N ARG A 255 -6.17 -25.44 13.99
CA ARG A 255 -5.64 -26.49 14.87
C ARG A 255 -4.16 -26.82 14.62
N PHE A 256 -3.38 -25.88 14.10
CA PHE A 256 -1.95 -26.11 13.82
C PHE A 256 -1.14 -26.33 15.11
N TRP A 257 -1.56 -25.70 16.21
CA TRP A 257 -0.90 -25.86 17.50
C TRP A 257 -1.08 -27.28 18.05
N SER A 258 -2.29 -27.82 17.99
CA SER A 258 -2.64 -29.16 18.48
C SER A 258 -2.29 -30.29 17.50
N ASP A 259 -2.51 -30.09 16.20
CA ASP A 259 -2.26 -31.06 15.14
C ASP A 259 -1.60 -30.41 13.90
N PRO A 260 -0.29 -30.12 13.96
CA PRO A 260 0.43 -29.50 12.84
C PRO A 260 0.59 -30.44 11.64
N ASP A 261 0.47 -31.76 11.84
CA ASP A 261 0.76 -32.76 10.81
C ASP A 261 -0.18 -32.60 9.58
N ILE A 262 -1.41 -32.10 9.75
CA ILE A 262 -2.34 -31.81 8.64
C ILE A 262 -1.75 -30.78 7.67
N GLU A 263 -1.32 -29.62 8.18
CA GLU A 263 -0.77 -28.54 7.35
C GLU A 263 0.63 -28.88 6.84
N LEU A 264 1.46 -29.50 7.69
CA LEU A 264 2.84 -29.86 7.31
C LEU A 264 2.89 -30.93 6.24
N LYS A 265 1.97 -31.90 6.26
CA LYS A 265 1.85 -32.89 5.19
C LYS A 265 1.42 -32.25 3.87
N LEU A 266 0.42 -31.36 3.89
CA LEU A 266 0.01 -30.62 2.70
C LEU A 266 1.16 -29.79 2.13
N ALA A 267 1.92 -29.11 2.99
CA ALA A 267 3.09 -28.35 2.57
C ALA A 267 4.16 -29.26 1.95
N LYS A 268 4.54 -30.35 2.65
CA LYS A 268 5.50 -31.34 2.16
C LYS A 268 5.09 -31.95 0.81
N ASP A 269 3.81 -32.25 0.63
CA ASP A 269 3.28 -32.89 -0.57
C ASP A 269 3.34 -31.98 -1.82
N THR A 270 3.57 -30.66 -1.65
CA THR A 270 3.89 -29.74 -2.77
C THR A 270 5.35 -29.80 -3.23
N GLY A 271 6.25 -30.39 -2.44
CA GLY A 271 7.69 -30.46 -2.73
C GLY A 271 8.49 -29.22 -2.31
N ILE A 272 7.90 -28.30 -1.55
CA ILE A 272 8.64 -27.13 -1.04
C ILE A 272 9.78 -27.54 -0.10
N SER A 273 10.81 -26.69 -0.02
CA SER A 273 11.99 -26.93 0.82
C SER A 273 12.08 -26.00 2.04
N VAL A 274 11.30 -24.92 2.10
CA VAL A 274 11.28 -23.98 3.22
C VAL A 274 9.85 -23.77 3.71
N PHE A 275 9.59 -23.99 5.00
CA PHE A 275 8.33 -23.66 5.63
C PHE A 275 8.53 -22.49 6.59
N ARG A 276 7.86 -21.37 6.31
CA ARG A 276 7.87 -20.19 7.17
C ARG A 276 6.69 -20.25 8.12
N MET A 277 6.99 -20.23 9.41
CA MET A 277 6.01 -20.14 10.49
C MET A 277 6.42 -19.05 11.48
N GLY A 278 5.50 -18.62 12.33
CA GLY A 278 5.86 -17.77 13.46
C GLY A 278 5.86 -18.52 14.79
N ILE A 279 6.28 -17.81 15.82
CA ILE A 279 6.14 -18.19 17.23
C ILE A 279 5.39 -17.06 17.94
N ASP A 280 4.33 -17.38 18.69
CA ASP A 280 3.49 -16.35 19.29
C ASP A 280 4.04 -15.87 20.63
N TRP A 281 4.26 -14.55 20.74
CA TRP A 281 4.81 -13.93 21.94
C TRP A 281 3.86 -14.05 23.13
N ALA A 282 2.55 -13.88 22.94
CA ALA A 282 1.57 -14.00 24.02
C ALA A 282 1.49 -15.42 24.56
N ARG A 283 1.73 -16.44 23.72
CA ARG A 283 1.77 -17.83 24.18
C ARG A 283 3.01 -18.15 25.01
N ILE A 284 4.19 -17.63 24.61
CA ILE A 284 5.45 -17.85 25.36
C ILE A 284 5.51 -17.00 26.62
N MET A 285 5.05 -15.75 26.56
CA MET A 285 5.02 -14.82 27.69
C MET A 285 3.57 -14.34 27.93
N PRO A 286 2.69 -15.17 28.52
CA PRO A 286 1.28 -14.82 28.73
C PRO A 286 1.04 -13.71 29.75
N ARG A 287 2.04 -13.36 30.56
CA ARG A 287 1.95 -12.31 31.58
C ARG A 287 3.13 -11.37 31.48
N GLU A 288 2.93 -10.12 31.88
CA GLU A 288 4.03 -9.16 31.97
C GLU A 288 5.08 -9.64 33.01
N PRO A 289 6.39 -9.64 32.68
CA PRO A 289 7.46 -10.13 33.55
C PRO A 289 7.80 -9.16 34.72
N ARG A 290 6.80 -8.71 35.49
CA ARG A 290 7.00 -7.75 36.60
C ARG A 290 7.75 -8.34 37.81
N GLN A 291 7.56 -9.63 38.07
CA GLN A 291 8.15 -10.34 39.22
C GLN A 291 9.41 -11.14 38.85
N GLY A 292 9.84 -11.05 37.59
CA GLY A 292 10.91 -11.86 37.02
C GLY A 292 10.44 -12.64 35.80
N ILE A 293 11.40 -13.13 35.02
CA ILE A 293 11.14 -13.78 33.74
C ILE A 293 10.67 -15.23 33.89
N SER A 294 11.15 -15.94 34.91
CA SER A 294 10.81 -17.36 35.11
C SER A 294 9.32 -17.58 35.38
N ASP A 295 8.66 -16.59 36.00
CA ASP A 295 7.24 -16.66 36.35
C ASP A 295 6.31 -16.22 35.22
N SER A 296 6.85 -15.54 34.20
CA SER A 296 6.08 -15.07 33.03
C SER A 296 6.17 -16.01 31.84
N VAL A 297 7.17 -16.90 31.79
CA VAL A 297 7.44 -17.76 30.65
C VAL A 297 6.69 -19.09 30.76
N ASN A 298 5.97 -19.43 29.70
CA ASN A 298 5.37 -20.74 29.53
C ASN A 298 6.36 -21.70 28.84
N PHE A 299 7.21 -22.36 29.63
CA PHE A 299 8.18 -23.32 29.11
C PHE A 299 7.54 -24.51 28.40
N ALA A 300 6.34 -24.94 28.82
CA ALA A 300 5.63 -26.03 28.12
C ALA A 300 5.23 -25.61 26.70
N ALA A 301 4.83 -24.35 26.48
CA ALA A 301 4.59 -23.84 25.14
C ALA A 301 5.88 -23.75 24.32
N LEU A 302 6.99 -23.33 24.92
CA LEU A 302 8.29 -23.29 24.26
C LEU A 302 8.74 -24.68 23.78
N GLU A 303 8.60 -25.71 24.62
CA GLU A 303 8.87 -27.09 24.25
C GLU A 303 7.95 -27.58 23.12
N ARG A 304 6.69 -27.19 23.15
CA ARG A 304 5.74 -27.52 22.08
C ARG A 304 6.14 -26.87 20.75
N TYR A 305 6.55 -25.60 20.73
CA TYR A 305 7.08 -24.99 19.50
C TYR A 305 8.34 -25.70 19.01
N ARG A 306 9.28 -26.02 19.90
CA ARG A 306 10.48 -26.79 19.52
C ARG A 306 10.08 -28.13 18.88
N TRP A 307 9.06 -28.81 19.41
CA TRP A 307 8.53 -30.04 18.82
C TRP A 307 7.90 -29.81 17.43
N ILE A 308 7.09 -28.75 17.25
CA ILE A 308 6.50 -28.39 15.94
C ILE A 308 7.60 -28.07 14.92
N ILE A 309 8.61 -27.29 15.30
CA ILE A 309 9.79 -26.98 14.47
C ILE A 309 10.52 -28.29 14.10
N GLY A 310 10.73 -29.18 15.06
CA GLY A 310 11.28 -30.51 14.82
C GLY A 310 10.44 -31.34 13.84
N LYS A 311 9.11 -31.21 13.86
CA LYS A 311 8.21 -31.84 12.89
C LYS A 311 8.41 -31.31 11.47
N VAL A 312 8.53 -29.99 11.30
CA VAL A 312 8.86 -29.38 10.00
C VAL A 312 10.14 -29.99 9.43
N ARG A 313 11.20 -30.09 10.25
CA ARG A 313 12.48 -30.70 9.89
C ARG A 313 12.33 -32.19 9.56
N SER A 314 11.50 -32.93 10.30
CA SER A 314 11.25 -34.35 10.04
C SER A 314 10.57 -34.62 8.69
N TYR A 315 9.85 -33.64 8.16
CA TYR A 315 9.29 -33.66 6.80
C TYR A 315 10.31 -33.28 5.71
N GLY A 316 11.55 -32.94 6.08
CA GLY A 316 12.62 -32.57 5.17
C GLY A 316 12.64 -31.10 4.76
N MET A 317 11.88 -30.23 5.45
CA MET A 317 11.81 -28.81 5.16
C MET A 317 12.70 -28.01 6.11
N LYS A 318 13.37 -26.98 5.60
CA LYS A 318 14.03 -25.93 6.38
C LYS A 318 12.98 -25.04 7.06
N VAL A 319 13.35 -24.43 8.18
CA VAL A 319 12.46 -23.59 8.99
C VAL A 319 12.86 -22.13 8.84
N MET A 320 11.89 -21.29 8.47
CA MET A 320 12.00 -19.84 8.58
C MET A 320 11.08 -19.36 9.71
N LEU A 321 11.67 -18.92 10.83
CA LEU A 321 10.92 -18.57 12.04
C LEU A 321 10.71 -17.06 12.16
N THR A 322 9.45 -16.64 12.25
CA THR A 322 9.06 -15.23 12.46
C THR A 322 8.78 -14.96 13.94
N LEU A 323 9.48 -13.99 14.53
CA LEU A 323 9.37 -13.65 15.97
C LEU A 323 8.20 -12.72 16.27
N PHE A 324 7.90 -11.75 15.40
CA PHE A 324 6.76 -10.86 15.55
C PHE A 324 5.93 -10.79 14.27
N HIS A 325 4.69 -11.27 14.34
CA HIS A 325 3.73 -11.26 13.25
C HIS A 325 2.39 -10.66 13.72
N HIS A 326 2.40 -9.35 14.00
CA HIS A 326 1.23 -8.53 14.39
C HIS A 326 0.51 -8.90 15.70
N SER A 327 0.85 -10.03 16.32
CA SER A 327 0.32 -10.47 17.61
C SER A 327 1.14 -9.83 18.75
N LEU A 328 0.65 -8.72 19.28
CA LEU A 328 1.18 -8.11 20.49
C LEU A 328 0.50 -8.75 21.72
N PRO A 329 1.25 -9.18 22.75
CA PRO A 329 0.62 -9.68 23.97
C PRO A 329 -0.37 -8.66 24.57
N PRO A 330 -1.57 -9.08 25.05
CA PRO A 330 -2.56 -8.16 25.59
C PRO A 330 -2.00 -7.24 26.69
N TRP A 331 -1.22 -7.79 27.62
CA TRP A 331 -0.56 -7.04 28.69
C TRP A 331 0.44 -5.99 28.16
N ALA A 332 1.01 -6.18 26.96
CA ALA A 332 1.85 -5.18 26.33
C ALA A 332 1.03 -4.08 25.66
N GLY A 333 -0.12 -4.44 25.08
CA GLY A 333 -1.10 -3.49 24.56
C GLY A 333 -1.62 -2.54 25.64
N GLU A 334 -1.91 -3.05 26.85
CA GLU A 334 -2.47 -2.27 27.97
C GLU A 334 -1.64 -1.04 28.37
N TYR A 335 -0.31 -1.12 28.30
CA TYR A 335 0.57 0.01 28.65
C TYR A 335 1.00 0.85 27.43
N GLY A 336 0.60 0.47 26.21
CA GLY A 336 0.90 1.22 24.98
C GLY A 336 1.91 0.57 24.01
N GLY A 337 2.39 -0.65 24.30
CA GLY A 337 3.18 -1.46 23.37
C GLY A 337 4.41 -0.76 22.78
N TRP A 338 4.57 -0.81 21.46
CA TRP A 338 5.73 -0.26 20.75
C TRP A 338 5.86 1.27 20.81
N LYS A 339 4.91 1.99 21.42
CA LYS A 339 5.08 3.42 21.75
C LYS A 339 6.18 3.65 22.79
N LEU A 340 6.48 2.64 23.61
CA LEU A 340 7.42 2.72 24.73
C LEU A 340 8.66 1.84 24.53
N GLU A 341 9.82 2.38 24.92
CA GLU A 341 11.11 1.67 24.93
C GLU A 341 11.05 0.34 25.71
N LYS A 342 10.28 0.30 26.80
CA LYS A 342 10.09 -0.88 27.64
C LYS A 342 9.70 -2.14 26.85
N THR A 343 8.97 -1.99 25.74
CA THR A 343 8.58 -3.12 24.87
C THR A 343 9.77 -3.74 24.14
N VAL A 344 10.81 -2.93 23.84
CA VAL A 344 12.08 -3.41 23.27
C VAL A 344 12.74 -4.40 24.22
N ASP A 345 12.81 -4.08 25.51
CA ASP A 345 13.47 -4.92 26.51
C ASP A 345 12.73 -6.25 26.69
N TYR A 346 11.39 -6.22 26.72
CA TYR A 346 10.59 -7.44 26.78
C TYR A 346 10.67 -8.28 25.51
N PHE A 347 10.72 -7.63 24.34
CA PHE A 347 10.89 -8.35 23.07
C PHE A 347 12.27 -9.01 22.97
N LEU A 348 13.32 -8.35 23.48
CA LEU A 348 14.65 -8.92 23.51
C LEU A 348 14.73 -10.11 24.47
N GLN A 349 14.07 -10.02 25.63
CA GLN A 349 13.94 -11.13 26.57
C GLN A 349 13.25 -12.34 25.93
N PHE A 350 12.11 -12.10 25.27
CA PHE A 350 11.40 -13.13 24.48
C PHE A 350 12.31 -13.74 23.41
N THR A 351 12.96 -12.89 22.61
CA THR A 351 13.86 -13.30 21.53
C THR A 351 14.98 -14.19 22.05
N LYS A 352 15.60 -13.81 23.18
CA LYS A 352 16.68 -14.59 23.80
C LYS A 352 16.19 -15.97 24.24
N ILE A 353 15.06 -16.05 24.94
CA ILE A 353 14.48 -17.34 25.39
C ILE A 353 14.19 -18.26 24.20
N VAL A 354 13.62 -17.70 23.13
CA VAL A 354 13.33 -18.46 21.91
C VAL A 354 14.63 -18.91 21.25
N ALA A 355 15.56 -18.00 20.99
CA ALA A 355 16.83 -18.30 20.32
C ALA A 355 17.64 -19.35 21.09
N ASP A 356 17.82 -19.18 22.40
CA ASP A 356 18.53 -20.13 23.27
C ASP A 356 17.93 -21.54 23.18
N ARG A 357 16.63 -21.66 22.87
CA ARG A 357 15.93 -22.94 22.86
C ARG A 357 15.76 -23.58 21.49
N VAL A 358 15.69 -22.81 20.40
CA VAL A 358 15.35 -23.36 19.07
C VAL A 358 16.36 -23.06 17.97
N ALA A 359 17.44 -22.32 18.25
CA ALA A 359 18.37 -21.87 17.21
C ALA A 359 19.11 -22.99 16.46
N ASP A 360 19.24 -24.17 17.05
CA ASP A 360 19.79 -25.36 16.39
C ASP A 360 18.85 -25.96 15.32
N LEU A 361 17.58 -25.55 15.27
CA LEU A 361 16.57 -26.06 14.35
C LEU A 361 16.07 -25.04 13.32
N VAL A 362 16.47 -23.77 13.44
CA VAL A 362 15.99 -22.65 12.60
C VAL A 362 17.05 -22.28 11.56
N ASP A 363 16.66 -22.26 10.29
CA ASP A 363 17.55 -21.95 9.17
C ASP A 363 17.51 -20.44 8.81
N TYR A 364 16.35 -19.81 8.93
CA TYR A 364 16.15 -18.38 8.66
C TYR A 364 15.34 -17.72 9.78
N TRP A 365 15.73 -16.52 10.18
CA TRP A 365 15.04 -15.73 11.21
C TRP A 365 14.43 -14.48 10.58
N VAL A 366 13.16 -14.24 10.90
CA VAL A 366 12.46 -13.00 10.57
C VAL A 366 12.09 -12.32 11.88
N THR A 367 12.73 -11.20 12.22
CA THR A 367 12.41 -10.53 13.50
C THR A 367 11.02 -9.92 13.48
N PHE A 368 10.67 -9.22 12.39
CA PHE A 368 9.41 -8.49 12.22
C PHE A 368 8.79 -8.78 10.85
N ASN A 369 7.50 -9.12 10.87
CA ASN A 369 6.62 -9.07 9.69
C ASN A 369 5.94 -7.71 9.61
N GLU A 370 6.07 -7.06 8.45
CA GLU A 370 5.35 -5.84 8.04
C GLU A 370 5.15 -4.79 9.16
N PRO A 371 6.22 -4.35 9.83
CA PRO A 371 6.08 -3.53 11.05
C PRO A 371 5.36 -2.21 10.81
N HIS A 372 5.54 -1.61 9.63
CA HIS A 372 4.84 -0.37 9.28
C HIS A 372 3.33 -0.58 9.10
N ILE A 373 2.89 -1.75 8.62
CA ILE A 373 1.47 -2.09 8.51
C ILE A 373 0.87 -2.21 9.92
N PHE A 374 1.55 -2.91 10.83
CA PHE A 374 1.14 -2.98 12.23
C PHE A 374 1.00 -1.58 12.85
N VAL A 375 2.02 -0.72 12.72
CA VAL A 375 1.99 0.61 13.31
C VAL A 375 0.88 1.47 12.71
N ILE A 376 0.68 1.42 11.39
CA ILE A 376 -0.39 2.17 10.72
C ILE A 376 -1.77 1.70 11.21
N LEU A 377 -2.03 0.40 11.22
CA LEU A 377 -3.36 -0.13 11.50
C LEU A 377 -3.69 -0.15 13.01
N THR A 378 -2.70 -0.40 13.86
CA THR A 378 -2.86 -0.39 15.31
C THR A 378 -2.79 1.03 15.89
N TYR A 379 -1.68 1.76 15.71
CA TYR A 379 -1.45 3.02 16.41
C TYR A 379 -1.93 4.26 15.68
N CYS A 380 -2.01 4.25 14.35
CA CYS A 380 -2.46 5.42 13.59
C CYS A 380 -3.96 5.38 13.27
N ALA A 381 -4.47 4.23 12.83
CA ALA A 381 -5.86 4.06 12.41
C ALA A 381 -6.77 3.48 13.49
N GLY A 382 -6.22 2.75 14.47
CA GLY A 382 -7.00 2.13 15.54
C GLY A 382 -7.96 1.03 15.07
N VAL A 383 -7.68 0.42 13.92
CA VAL A 383 -8.52 -0.65 13.34
C VAL A 383 -8.02 -2.06 13.72
N TRP A 384 -6.84 -2.14 14.32
CA TRP A 384 -6.23 -3.36 14.86
C TRP A 384 -6.01 -3.22 16.38
N PRO A 385 -5.96 -4.34 17.12
CA PRO A 385 -5.89 -4.32 18.58
C PRO A 385 -4.60 -3.69 19.13
N GLY A 386 -4.71 -3.10 20.33
CA GLY A 386 -3.58 -2.65 21.15
C GLY A 386 -3.15 -1.19 20.97
N GLY A 387 -3.86 -0.40 20.16
CA GLY A 387 -3.51 0.99 19.87
C GLY A 387 -4.39 2.04 20.53
N ASN A 388 -5.71 1.87 20.46
CA ASN A 388 -6.75 2.80 20.95
C ASN A 388 -6.37 4.30 20.87
N PRO A 389 -5.96 4.81 19.69
CA PRO A 389 -5.47 6.17 19.57
C PRO A 389 -6.59 7.19 19.75
N ASP A 390 -6.30 8.31 20.41
CA ASP A 390 -7.21 9.45 20.46
C ASP A 390 -7.16 10.29 19.17
N MET A 391 -8.12 11.20 18.99
CA MET A 391 -8.18 12.06 17.80
C MET A 391 -6.90 12.87 17.53
N ILE A 392 -6.18 13.28 18.58
CA ILE A 392 -4.94 14.05 18.44
C ILE A 392 -3.81 13.14 17.98
N GLU A 393 -3.69 11.94 18.55
CA GLU A 393 -2.75 10.91 18.10
C GLU A 393 -2.98 10.57 16.63
N VAL A 394 -4.23 10.33 16.21
CA VAL A 394 -4.58 10.08 14.79
C VAL A 394 -4.17 11.28 13.92
N ALA A 395 -4.55 12.51 14.30
CA ALA A 395 -4.27 13.72 13.54
C ALA A 395 -2.79 14.06 13.41
N THR A 396 -1.97 13.65 14.38
CA THR A 396 -0.54 13.97 14.42
C THR A 396 0.34 12.77 14.06
N SER A 397 -0.27 11.62 13.74
CA SER A 397 0.40 10.33 13.59
C SER A 397 1.61 10.35 12.64
N THR A 398 1.50 11.04 11.51
CA THR A 398 2.54 11.14 10.48
C THR A 398 3.48 12.34 10.63
N LEU A 399 3.30 13.18 11.66
CA LEU A 399 4.19 14.30 11.92
C LEU A 399 5.56 13.80 12.41
N PRO A 400 6.63 14.62 12.32
CA PRO A 400 7.97 14.21 12.74
C PRO A 400 8.11 13.77 14.20
N THR A 401 7.15 14.13 15.05
CA THR A 401 7.06 13.73 16.46
C THR A 401 5.82 12.86 16.74
N GLY A 402 5.18 12.36 15.68
CA GLY A 402 3.97 11.55 15.76
C GLY A 402 4.25 10.08 16.11
N VAL A 403 3.18 9.38 16.48
CA VAL A 403 3.23 7.99 16.96
C VAL A 403 3.83 7.02 15.95
N PHE A 404 3.63 7.25 14.64
CA PHE A 404 4.19 6.39 13.59
C PHE A 404 5.72 6.34 13.70
N LYS A 405 6.36 7.50 13.74
CA LYS A 405 7.83 7.58 13.78
C LYS A 405 8.36 7.05 15.12
N GLN A 406 7.66 7.33 16.22
CA GLN A 406 8.05 6.85 17.55
C GLN A 406 8.02 5.31 17.63
N ALA A 407 6.92 4.68 17.21
CA ALA A 407 6.79 3.23 17.25
C ALA A 407 7.76 2.54 16.26
N MET A 408 7.91 3.07 15.05
CA MET A 408 8.86 2.55 14.06
C MET A 408 10.31 2.65 14.56
N HIS A 409 10.65 3.71 15.29
CA HIS A 409 11.98 3.85 15.90
C HIS A 409 12.25 2.73 16.91
N TRP A 410 11.33 2.47 17.85
CA TRP A 410 11.51 1.40 18.84
C TRP A 410 11.52 0.01 18.22
N ILE A 411 10.71 -0.23 17.18
CA ILE A 411 10.77 -1.48 16.42
C ILE A 411 12.12 -1.65 15.72
N ALA A 412 12.68 -0.59 15.13
CA ALA A 412 14.02 -0.65 14.53
C ALA A 412 15.11 -0.96 15.57
N VAL A 413 15.06 -0.31 16.74
CA VAL A 413 15.98 -0.61 17.86
C VAL A 413 15.82 -2.07 18.32
N ALA A 414 14.59 -2.57 18.41
CA ALA A 414 14.33 -3.96 18.77
C ALA A 414 14.85 -4.96 17.73
N HIS A 415 14.74 -4.63 16.44
CA HIS A 415 15.31 -5.45 15.37
C HIS A 415 16.83 -5.54 15.51
N VAL A 416 17.52 -4.41 15.66
CA VAL A 416 18.98 -4.37 15.81
C VAL A 416 19.44 -5.20 17.01
N LYS A 417 18.81 -5.00 18.18
CA LYS A 417 19.13 -5.79 19.39
C LYS A 417 18.82 -7.28 19.21
N ALA A 418 17.73 -7.63 18.52
CA ALA A 418 17.37 -9.02 18.24
C ALA A 418 18.35 -9.68 17.26
N TYR A 419 18.80 -8.95 16.23
CA TYR A 419 19.83 -9.41 15.29
C TYR A 419 21.12 -9.80 16.02
N ASP A 420 21.63 -8.92 16.87
CA ASP A 420 22.84 -9.17 17.67
C ASP A 420 22.64 -10.36 18.63
N CYS A 421 21.47 -10.45 19.26
CA CYS A 421 21.12 -11.54 20.17
C CYS A 421 21.14 -12.91 19.48
N ILE A 422 20.53 -13.01 18.30
CA ILE A 422 20.44 -14.26 17.54
C ILE A 422 21.83 -14.67 17.02
N HIS A 423 22.63 -13.71 16.54
CA HIS A 423 24.00 -13.96 16.11
C HIS A 423 24.94 -14.36 17.25
N GLY A 424 24.64 -13.91 18.48
CA GLY A 424 25.38 -14.28 19.68
C GLY A 424 25.05 -15.66 20.23
N THR A 425 24.01 -16.35 19.73
CA THR A 425 23.64 -17.69 20.19
C THR A 425 24.64 -18.75 19.69
N GLU A 426 25.02 -19.67 20.56
CA GLU A 426 25.85 -20.82 20.18
C GLU A 426 25.05 -21.78 19.28
N SER A 427 25.28 -21.73 17.97
CA SER A 427 24.69 -22.64 16.99
C SER A 427 25.75 -23.23 16.06
N LEU A 428 25.54 -24.47 15.63
CA LEU A 428 26.41 -25.15 14.65
C LEU A 428 26.32 -24.52 13.25
N VAL A 429 25.23 -23.80 12.97
CA VAL A 429 24.98 -23.13 11.69
C VAL A 429 24.87 -21.63 11.98
N LYS A 430 25.57 -20.81 11.18
CA LYS A 430 25.44 -19.36 11.27
C LYS A 430 23.98 -18.98 10.99
N PRO A 431 23.30 -18.25 11.90
CA PRO A 431 21.92 -17.84 11.66
C PRO A 431 21.87 -16.87 10.48
N ASN A 432 20.76 -16.91 9.73
CA ASN A 432 20.47 -15.99 8.65
C ASN A 432 19.28 -15.12 9.07
N VAL A 433 19.53 -13.87 9.44
CA VAL A 433 18.56 -12.98 10.08
C VAL A 433 18.14 -11.85 9.14
N GLY A 434 16.84 -11.66 9.00
CA GLY A 434 16.27 -10.60 8.18
C GLY A 434 14.90 -10.15 8.67
N ILE A 435 14.16 -9.52 7.77
CA ILE A 435 12.79 -9.05 7.98
C ILE A 435 11.87 -9.55 6.87
N ALA A 436 10.56 -9.45 7.06
CA ALA A 436 9.56 -9.60 6.00
C ALA A 436 8.86 -8.25 5.82
N HIS A 437 9.24 -7.50 4.79
CA HIS A 437 8.80 -6.12 4.57
C HIS A 437 7.72 -6.03 3.48
N HIS A 438 6.53 -5.56 3.85
CA HIS A 438 5.48 -5.27 2.87
C HIS A 438 5.85 -4.12 1.95
N VAL A 439 5.64 -4.34 0.65
CA VAL A 439 5.74 -3.29 -0.35
C VAL A 439 4.60 -3.45 -1.35
N SER A 440 3.88 -2.37 -1.60
CA SER A 440 2.88 -2.27 -2.66
C SER A 440 3.38 -1.37 -3.78
N PHE A 441 2.93 -1.62 -5.01
CA PHE A 441 3.12 -0.66 -6.09
C PHE A 441 2.05 0.44 -6.01
N THR A 442 2.40 1.62 -5.53
CA THR A 442 1.44 2.71 -5.36
C THR A 442 1.42 3.65 -6.57
N ARG A 443 0.22 4.03 -7.04
CA ARG A 443 0.04 4.99 -8.15
C ARG A 443 -1.06 6.03 -7.89
N PRO A 444 -0.96 7.24 -8.48
CA PRO A 444 -1.97 8.27 -8.26
C PRO A 444 -3.24 7.97 -9.07
N TYR A 445 -4.41 8.23 -8.46
CA TYR A 445 -5.70 8.16 -9.13
C TYR A 445 -5.89 9.33 -10.11
N GLY A 446 -5.60 10.54 -9.63
CA GLY A 446 -5.75 11.81 -10.33
C GLY A 446 -4.46 12.65 -10.35
N LEU A 447 -4.52 13.76 -11.09
CA LEU A 447 -3.37 14.65 -11.32
C LEU A 447 -2.76 15.21 -10.02
N PHE A 448 -3.60 15.43 -9.01
CA PHE A 448 -3.24 16.06 -7.74
C PHE A 448 -2.76 15.05 -6.68
N ASP A 449 -2.79 13.75 -6.98
CA ASP A 449 -2.50 12.70 -5.99
C ASP A 449 -1.03 12.29 -5.95
N VAL A 450 -0.19 12.83 -6.84
CA VAL A 450 1.24 12.50 -6.92
C VAL A 450 1.97 12.82 -5.61
N ALA A 451 1.61 13.92 -4.96
CA ALA A 451 2.19 14.31 -3.67
C ALA A 451 1.82 13.30 -2.57
N ALA A 452 0.57 12.82 -2.54
CA ALA A 452 0.11 11.81 -1.59
C ALA A 452 0.85 10.48 -1.78
N VAL A 453 1.00 10.03 -3.04
CA VAL A 453 1.79 8.84 -3.39
C VAL A 453 3.26 8.99 -2.96
N THR A 454 3.84 10.15 -3.18
CA THR A 454 5.25 10.41 -2.79
C THR A 454 5.41 10.36 -1.28
N LEU A 455 4.48 10.96 -0.52
CA LEU A 455 4.49 10.95 0.93
C LEU A 455 4.30 9.52 1.47
N ALA A 456 3.29 8.80 0.98
CA ALA A 456 3.05 7.41 1.37
C ALA A 456 4.31 6.55 1.16
N ASN A 457 4.92 6.64 -0.03
CA ASN A 457 6.12 5.87 -0.34
C ASN A 457 7.33 6.25 0.52
N SER A 458 7.45 7.52 0.92
CA SER A 458 8.52 7.96 1.81
C SER A 458 8.43 7.34 3.22
N LEU A 459 7.24 6.92 3.64
CA LEU A 459 6.99 6.32 4.95
C LEU A 459 7.03 4.78 4.89
N SER A 460 6.49 4.17 3.83
CA SER A 460 6.28 2.72 3.77
C SER A 460 7.35 1.95 3.01
N VAL A 461 7.97 2.52 1.97
CA VAL A 461 8.81 1.71 1.05
C VAL A 461 10.19 1.46 1.64
N PHE A 462 10.96 2.52 1.93
CA PHE A 462 12.38 2.37 2.30
C PHE A 462 12.70 2.73 3.75
N ARG A 463 11.87 3.56 4.40
CA ARG A 463 12.23 4.21 5.67
C ARG A 463 12.69 3.23 6.76
N PHE A 464 11.95 2.14 6.94
CA PHE A 464 12.28 1.14 7.95
C PHE A 464 13.55 0.36 7.59
N VAL A 465 13.66 -0.10 6.34
CA VAL A 465 14.83 -0.85 5.87
C VAL A 465 16.09 0.00 5.94
N ASP A 466 16.00 1.29 5.63
CA ASP A 466 17.09 2.25 5.79
C ASP A 466 17.58 2.41 7.23
N ASP A 467 16.70 2.23 8.22
CA ASP A 467 17.05 2.36 9.64
C ASP A 467 17.78 1.12 10.19
N ILE A 468 17.74 -0.01 9.47
CA ILE A 468 18.24 -1.30 9.96
C ILE A 468 19.18 -2.00 8.98
N CYS A 469 19.50 -1.40 7.83
CA CYS A 469 20.14 -2.11 6.72
C CYS A 469 21.55 -2.64 7.03
N ASP A 470 22.19 -2.13 8.09
CA ASP A 470 23.48 -2.62 8.59
C ASP A 470 23.36 -3.92 9.41
N GLN A 471 22.15 -4.33 9.80
CA GLN A 471 21.85 -5.53 10.61
C GLN A 471 20.90 -6.48 9.88
N LEU A 472 21.20 -6.79 8.62
CA LEU A 472 20.44 -7.73 7.81
C LEU A 472 21.39 -8.68 7.08
N ASP A 473 21.04 -9.97 7.07
CA ASP A 473 21.68 -10.98 6.20
C ASP A 473 20.88 -11.21 4.91
N PHE A 474 19.59 -10.86 4.92
CA PHE A 474 18.71 -10.83 3.74
C PHE A 474 17.58 -9.81 3.92
N ILE A 475 16.99 -9.38 2.80
CA ILE A 475 15.78 -8.55 2.79
C ILE A 475 14.61 -9.40 2.30
N GLY A 476 13.67 -9.72 3.19
CA GLY A 476 12.41 -10.34 2.81
C GLY A 476 11.41 -9.32 2.28
N ILE A 477 10.78 -9.63 1.16
CA ILE A 477 9.76 -8.80 0.50
C ILE A 477 8.43 -9.53 0.54
N ASN A 478 7.41 -8.89 1.14
CA ASN A 478 6.01 -9.28 1.01
C ASN A 478 5.37 -8.39 -0.07
N TYR A 479 4.83 -9.01 -1.12
CA TYR A 479 4.22 -8.27 -2.23
C TYR A 479 2.89 -8.91 -2.64
N TYR A 480 1.84 -8.09 -2.68
CA TYR A 480 0.49 -8.54 -3.02
C TYR A 480 -0.06 -7.90 -4.31
N GLY A 481 0.41 -6.72 -4.70
CA GLY A 481 -0.06 -6.03 -5.90
C GLY A 481 0.11 -4.52 -5.87
N GLN A 482 -0.84 -3.82 -6.51
CA GLN A 482 -0.88 -2.36 -6.59
C GLN A 482 -1.96 -1.73 -5.72
N GLU A 483 -1.71 -0.49 -5.34
CA GLU A 483 -2.62 0.39 -4.62
C GLU A 483 -2.77 1.71 -5.38
N VAL A 484 -4.00 2.22 -5.47
CA VAL A 484 -4.27 3.49 -6.16
C VAL A 484 -4.69 4.51 -5.12
N ILE A 485 -3.96 5.62 -5.03
CA ILE A 485 -4.18 6.67 -4.03
C ILE A 485 -4.98 7.81 -4.62
N SER A 486 -6.05 8.21 -3.94
CA SER A 486 -6.90 9.36 -4.27
C SER A 486 -7.08 10.22 -3.02
N GLY A 487 -6.46 11.40 -2.98
CA GLY A 487 -6.44 12.24 -1.79
C GLY A 487 -5.89 11.49 -0.57
N PRO A 488 -6.67 11.36 0.52
CA PRO A 488 -6.20 10.73 1.75
C PRO A 488 -6.24 9.19 1.75
N GLY A 489 -6.89 8.55 0.76
CA GLY A 489 -7.25 7.14 0.87
C GLY A 489 -6.91 6.32 -0.37
N LEU A 490 -7.10 5.02 -0.23
CA LEU A 490 -7.05 4.06 -1.34
C LEU A 490 -8.35 4.11 -2.13
N LYS A 491 -8.26 3.93 -3.45
CA LYS A 491 -9.41 4.02 -4.35
C LYS A 491 -9.44 2.87 -5.35
N LEU A 492 -10.62 2.32 -5.57
CA LEU A 492 -10.85 1.35 -6.63
C LEU A 492 -10.81 1.99 -8.01
N VAL A 493 -10.31 1.23 -8.96
CA VAL A 493 -10.28 1.55 -10.38
C VAL A 493 -11.11 0.49 -11.12
N ASP A 494 -12.15 0.92 -11.82
CA ASP A 494 -13.14 -0.02 -12.39
C ASP A 494 -12.53 -1.00 -13.39
N ASP A 495 -11.54 -0.56 -14.15
CA ASP A 495 -10.84 -1.34 -15.19
C ASP A 495 -9.65 -2.14 -14.66
N ASP A 496 -9.37 -2.15 -13.36
CA ASP A 496 -8.33 -2.98 -12.76
C ASP A 496 -8.95 -4.26 -12.15
N GLU A 497 -8.22 -5.37 -12.26
CA GLU A 497 -8.55 -6.62 -11.58
C GLU A 497 -8.14 -6.52 -10.11
N TYR A 498 -9.01 -6.96 -9.19
CA TYR A 498 -8.78 -6.91 -7.75
C TYR A 498 -8.97 -8.27 -7.10
N SER A 499 -8.16 -8.56 -6.08
CA SER A 499 -8.41 -9.65 -5.14
C SER A 499 -9.67 -9.39 -4.32
N GLU A 500 -10.16 -10.41 -3.62
CA GLU A 500 -11.31 -10.28 -2.73
C GLU A 500 -11.08 -9.28 -1.58
N SER A 501 -9.83 -9.11 -1.16
CA SER A 501 -9.41 -8.16 -0.13
C SER A 501 -9.11 -6.75 -0.66
N GLY A 502 -9.36 -6.48 -1.94
CA GLY A 502 -9.19 -5.14 -2.52
C GLY A 502 -7.77 -4.78 -2.94
N ARG A 503 -6.88 -5.76 -3.14
CA ARG A 503 -5.53 -5.53 -3.71
C ARG A 503 -5.59 -5.60 -5.24
N GLY A 504 -5.11 -4.57 -5.93
CA GLY A 504 -5.09 -4.57 -7.39
C GLY A 504 -4.03 -5.53 -7.92
N ILE A 505 -4.36 -6.39 -8.88
CA ILE A 505 -3.42 -7.36 -9.46
C ILE A 505 -2.42 -6.64 -10.36
N TYR A 506 -1.11 -6.78 -10.10
CA TYR A 506 -0.07 -6.09 -10.88
C TYR A 506 1.31 -6.75 -10.79
N PRO A 507 1.58 -7.85 -11.53
CA PRO A 507 2.86 -8.56 -11.47
C PRO A 507 4.07 -7.71 -11.86
N ASP A 508 3.91 -6.78 -12.81
CA ASP A 508 4.94 -5.82 -13.21
C ASP A 508 5.45 -4.97 -12.04
N GLY A 509 4.61 -4.74 -11.02
CA GLY A 509 4.99 -4.00 -9.82
C GLY A 509 6.03 -4.75 -9.00
N LEU A 510 5.94 -6.07 -8.89
CA LEU A 510 6.92 -6.89 -8.17
C LEU A 510 8.32 -6.75 -8.80
N PHE A 511 8.40 -6.88 -10.13
CA PHE A 511 9.66 -6.69 -10.86
C PHE A 511 10.25 -5.30 -10.63
N ARG A 512 9.43 -4.25 -10.70
CA ARG A 512 9.88 -2.86 -10.45
C ARG A 512 10.35 -2.67 -9.02
N ILE A 513 9.65 -3.21 -8.03
CA ILE A 513 10.05 -3.15 -6.63
C ILE A 513 11.39 -3.85 -6.42
N LEU A 514 11.58 -5.05 -6.98
CA LEU A 514 12.84 -5.77 -6.88
C LEU A 514 14.02 -4.98 -7.48
N LEU A 515 13.85 -4.39 -8.67
CA LEU A 515 14.85 -3.51 -9.26
C LEU A 515 15.13 -2.27 -8.40
N MET A 516 14.08 -1.64 -7.86
CA MET A 516 14.23 -0.46 -7.00
C MET A 516 14.98 -0.76 -5.71
N PHE A 517 14.69 -1.90 -5.07
CA PHE A 517 15.38 -2.36 -3.86
C PHE A 517 16.82 -2.77 -4.17
N HIS A 518 17.04 -3.52 -5.26
CA HIS A 518 18.37 -3.87 -5.72
C HIS A 518 19.24 -2.63 -5.93
N GLU A 519 18.75 -1.65 -6.72
CA GLU A 519 19.51 -0.43 -6.98
C GLU A 519 19.84 0.37 -5.71
N ARG A 520 18.94 0.37 -4.72
CA ARG A 520 19.15 1.07 -3.45
C ARG A 520 20.16 0.36 -2.56
N TYR A 521 20.08 -0.97 -2.45
CA TYR A 521 20.84 -1.76 -1.47
C TYR A 521 21.97 -2.60 -2.07
N LYS A 522 22.26 -2.51 -3.37
CA LYS A 522 23.33 -3.28 -4.05
C LYS A 522 24.71 -3.11 -3.42
N HIS A 523 24.97 -1.97 -2.78
CA HIS A 523 26.24 -1.71 -2.07
C HIS A 523 26.43 -2.61 -0.83
N LEU A 524 25.36 -3.18 -0.29
CA LEU A 524 25.39 -4.13 0.83
C LEU A 524 25.52 -5.60 0.38
N ASN A 525 25.32 -5.87 -0.91
CA ASN A 525 25.32 -7.23 -1.49
C ASN A 525 24.37 -8.23 -0.79
N LEU A 526 23.25 -7.73 -0.26
CA LEU A 526 22.25 -8.55 0.42
C LEU A 526 21.37 -9.30 -0.59
N PRO A 527 21.08 -10.59 -0.36
CA PRO A 527 20.06 -11.31 -1.11
C PRO A 527 18.64 -10.87 -0.73
N PHE A 528 17.71 -11.07 -1.66
CA PHE A 528 16.28 -10.92 -1.45
C PHE A 528 15.59 -12.28 -1.33
N ILE A 529 14.51 -12.35 -0.55
CA ILE A 529 13.61 -13.51 -0.49
C ILE A 529 12.19 -12.96 -0.64
N ILE A 530 11.36 -13.55 -1.50
CA ILE A 530 9.93 -13.25 -1.50
C ILE A 530 9.32 -14.00 -0.33
N THR A 531 9.14 -13.33 0.81
CA THR A 531 8.69 -13.93 2.07
C THR A 531 7.18 -14.16 2.13
N GLU A 532 6.43 -13.39 1.34
CA GLU A 532 5.01 -13.61 1.04
C GLU A 532 4.66 -13.09 -0.37
N ASN A 533 3.96 -13.91 -1.13
CA ASN A 533 3.22 -13.49 -2.32
C ASN A 533 1.99 -14.40 -2.46
N GLY A 534 0.83 -13.81 -2.71
CA GLY A 534 -0.43 -14.55 -2.72
C GLY A 534 -1.61 -13.67 -3.09
N VAL A 535 -2.79 -14.28 -3.23
CA VAL A 535 -4.01 -13.56 -3.59
C VAL A 535 -5.23 -14.19 -2.92
N SER A 536 -6.12 -13.34 -2.41
CA SER A 536 -7.45 -13.77 -1.95
C SER A 536 -8.37 -13.99 -3.16
N ASP A 537 -8.85 -15.22 -3.29
CA ASP A 537 -9.66 -15.70 -4.43
C ASP A 537 -10.29 -17.07 -4.11
N GLU A 538 -11.51 -17.11 -3.59
CA GLU A 538 -12.22 -18.36 -3.27
C GLU A 538 -12.39 -19.26 -4.50
N THR A 539 -12.57 -18.65 -5.69
CA THR A 539 -12.90 -19.33 -6.95
C THR A 539 -11.73 -20.02 -7.63
N ASP A 540 -10.51 -19.61 -7.27
CA ASP A 540 -9.24 -20.09 -7.84
C ASP A 540 -8.97 -19.70 -9.31
N LEU A 541 -9.78 -18.80 -9.89
CA LEU A 541 -9.63 -18.33 -11.27
C LEU A 541 -8.55 -17.26 -11.44
N ILE A 542 -8.33 -16.42 -10.43
CA ILE A 542 -7.26 -15.40 -10.42
C ILE A 542 -5.97 -16.01 -9.88
N ARG A 543 -6.04 -16.89 -8.87
CA ARG A 543 -4.86 -17.43 -8.19
C ARG A 543 -3.89 -18.16 -9.11
N GLN A 544 -4.39 -18.99 -10.02
CA GLN A 544 -3.55 -19.73 -10.97
C GLN A 544 -2.71 -18.80 -11.88
N PRO A 545 -3.30 -17.86 -12.65
CA PRO A 545 -2.51 -16.92 -13.44
C PRO A 545 -1.68 -15.99 -12.54
N TYR A 546 -2.19 -15.57 -11.37
CA TYR A 546 -1.45 -14.71 -10.44
C TYR A 546 -0.10 -15.34 -10.06
N LEU A 547 -0.11 -16.62 -9.65
CA LEU A 547 1.08 -17.36 -9.28
C LEU A 547 2.12 -17.36 -10.41
N LEU A 548 1.71 -17.71 -11.63
CA LEU A 548 2.63 -17.81 -12.77
C LEU A 548 3.22 -16.44 -13.15
N GLU A 549 2.40 -15.40 -13.21
CA GLU A 549 2.88 -14.06 -13.62
C GLU A 549 3.82 -13.43 -12.58
N HIS A 550 3.59 -13.64 -11.28
CA HIS A 550 4.50 -13.14 -10.24
C HIS A 550 5.81 -13.93 -10.21
N LEU A 551 5.79 -15.24 -10.48
CA LEU A 551 7.02 -16.02 -10.68
C LEU A 551 7.82 -15.56 -11.90
N LEU A 552 7.14 -15.23 -13.02
CA LEU A 552 7.80 -14.63 -14.17
C LEU A 552 8.43 -13.26 -13.83
N ALA A 553 7.76 -12.44 -13.02
CA ALA A 553 8.32 -11.18 -12.54
C ALA A 553 9.58 -11.37 -11.67
N VAL A 554 9.59 -12.39 -10.79
CA VAL A 554 10.77 -12.75 -9.99
C VAL A 554 11.89 -13.27 -10.89
N TYR A 555 11.59 -14.18 -11.82
CA TYR A 555 12.58 -14.73 -12.75
C TYR A 555 13.20 -13.62 -13.62
N ALA A 556 12.37 -12.70 -14.13
CA ALA A 556 12.83 -11.53 -14.84
C ALA A 556 13.80 -10.66 -14.02
N ALA A 557 13.51 -10.45 -12.72
CA ALA A 557 14.41 -9.72 -11.83
C ALA A 557 15.76 -10.44 -11.70
N VAL A 558 15.75 -11.77 -11.55
CA VAL A 558 16.98 -12.58 -11.49
C VAL A 558 17.78 -12.49 -12.79
N LEU A 559 17.13 -12.56 -13.97
CA LEU A 559 17.79 -12.36 -15.27
C LEU A 559 18.44 -10.97 -15.40
N THR A 560 17.92 -9.96 -14.71
CA THR A 560 18.49 -8.61 -14.69
C THR A 560 19.57 -8.39 -13.62
N GLY A 561 20.00 -9.45 -12.91
CA GLY A 561 21.07 -9.40 -11.90
C GLY A 561 20.59 -9.18 -10.47
N VAL A 562 19.28 -9.22 -10.20
CA VAL A 562 18.77 -9.13 -8.83
C VAL A 562 18.93 -10.49 -8.15
N ARG A 563 19.69 -10.53 -7.05
CA ARG A 563 19.93 -11.75 -6.27
C ARG A 563 18.71 -12.13 -5.42
N VAL A 564 17.80 -12.93 -5.98
CA VAL A 564 16.62 -13.49 -5.27
C VAL A 564 16.86 -14.97 -4.96
N LEU A 565 16.83 -15.37 -3.68
CA LEU A 565 17.14 -16.73 -3.24
C LEU A 565 15.93 -17.67 -3.21
N GLY A 566 14.72 -17.14 -3.07
CA GLY A 566 13.55 -18.00 -3.00
C GLY A 566 12.22 -17.26 -2.99
N TYR A 567 11.16 -18.07 -3.11
CA TYR A 567 9.78 -17.63 -3.19
C TYR A 567 8.88 -18.42 -2.24
N LEU A 568 8.20 -17.70 -1.35
CA LEU A 568 7.22 -18.26 -0.43
C LEU A 568 5.80 -17.80 -0.81
N PHE A 569 4.93 -18.78 -1.08
CA PHE A 569 3.53 -18.49 -1.34
C PHE A 569 2.76 -18.27 -0.02
N TRP A 570 1.93 -17.24 0.02
CA TRP A 570 0.93 -17.00 1.07
C TRP A 570 -0.45 -17.46 0.57
N THR A 571 -0.98 -18.59 1.04
CA THR A 571 -0.53 -19.48 2.11
C THR A 571 -0.96 -20.94 1.84
N THR A 572 -0.61 -21.90 2.70
CA THR A 572 -1.01 -23.31 2.56
C THR A 572 -2.53 -23.46 2.53
N SER A 573 -3.22 -23.01 3.58
CA SER A 573 -4.67 -23.18 3.77
C SER A 573 -5.35 -21.85 4.09
N ASP A 574 -6.63 -21.72 3.74
CA ASP A 574 -7.43 -20.54 4.13
C ASP A 574 -7.36 -20.33 5.64
N ASN A 575 -7.24 -19.07 6.06
CA ASN A 575 -6.98 -18.74 7.45
C ASN A 575 -7.78 -17.49 7.86
N TRP A 576 -7.60 -17.00 9.09
CA TRP A 576 -8.24 -15.76 9.54
C TRP A 576 -7.40 -14.57 9.10
N GLU A 577 -7.91 -13.77 8.17
CA GLU A 577 -7.26 -12.57 7.63
C GLU A 577 -7.53 -11.32 8.49
N TRP A 578 -6.98 -11.30 9.70
CA TRP A 578 -6.95 -10.11 10.57
C TRP A 578 -8.33 -9.42 10.74
N ALA A 579 -8.43 -8.11 10.51
CA ALA A 579 -9.69 -7.37 10.62
C ALA A 579 -10.74 -7.72 9.55
N ASP A 580 -10.34 -8.39 8.46
CA ASP A 580 -11.24 -8.84 7.40
C ASP A 580 -11.85 -10.24 7.70
N GLY A 581 -11.45 -10.86 8.83
CA GLY A 581 -11.98 -12.13 9.32
C GLY A 581 -11.74 -13.31 8.37
N TYR A 582 -12.72 -14.19 8.22
CA TYR A 582 -12.60 -15.38 7.39
C TYR A 582 -13.10 -15.19 5.96
N GLY A 583 -13.52 -13.98 5.57
CA GLY A 583 -14.09 -13.72 4.25
C GLY A 583 -13.08 -13.98 3.12
N PRO A 584 -12.02 -13.17 3.00
CA PRO A 584 -10.99 -13.36 1.97
C PRO A 584 -10.30 -14.73 2.06
N LYS A 585 -10.18 -15.44 0.92
CA LYS A 585 -9.60 -16.79 0.87
C LYS A 585 -8.21 -16.80 0.23
N PHE A 586 -7.14 -16.88 1.00
CA PHE A 586 -5.76 -16.86 0.47
C PHE A 586 -5.15 -18.25 0.18
N GLY A 587 -5.70 -19.32 0.75
CA GLY A 587 -5.06 -20.64 0.73
C GLY A 587 -4.97 -21.27 -0.65
N LEU A 588 -3.88 -22.01 -0.90
CA LEU A 588 -3.87 -23.04 -1.95
C LEU A 588 -4.88 -24.16 -1.63
N VAL A 589 -5.19 -24.34 -0.34
CA VAL A 589 -6.13 -25.34 0.18
C VAL A 589 -7.30 -24.62 0.84
N ALA A 590 -8.52 -24.92 0.40
CA ALA A 590 -9.73 -24.42 1.03
C ALA A 590 -9.97 -25.10 2.38
N VAL A 591 -10.57 -24.38 3.33
CA VAL A 591 -10.93 -24.92 4.65
C VAL A 591 -12.44 -24.92 4.82
N ASP A 592 -13.03 -26.12 4.85
CA ASP A 592 -14.45 -26.31 5.13
C ASP A 592 -14.70 -26.26 6.64
N ARG A 593 -15.15 -25.10 7.11
CA ARG A 593 -15.42 -24.84 8.53
C ARG A 593 -16.68 -25.52 9.04
N ALA A 594 -17.62 -25.88 8.16
CA ALA A 594 -18.81 -26.63 8.53
C ALA A 594 -18.49 -28.10 8.77
N ASN A 595 -17.51 -28.64 8.05
CA ASN A 595 -17.10 -30.04 8.11
C ASN A 595 -15.75 -30.23 8.81
N ASN A 596 -15.69 -29.90 10.10
CA ASN A 596 -14.53 -30.18 10.96
C ASN A 596 -13.20 -29.62 10.43
N LEU A 597 -13.22 -28.46 9.78
CA LEU A 597 -12.04 -27.83 9.16
C LEU A 597 -11.39 -28.74 8.10
N ALA A 598 -12.18 -29.44 7.28
CA ALA A 598 -11.64 -30.29 6.23
C ALA A 598 -10.84 -29.47 5.21
N ARG A 599 -9.67 -29.99 4.81
CA ARG A 599 -8.77 -29.36 3.85
C ARG A 599 -9.08 -29.84 2.44
N ILE A 600 -9.36 -28.92 1.53
CA ILE A 600 -9.75 -29.22 0.14
C ILE A 600 -8.79 -28.49 -0.80
N PRO A 601 -7.77 -29.18 -1.35
CA PRO A 601 -6.81 -28.56 -2.26
C PRO A 601 -7.48 -27.98 -3.51
N ARG A 602 -7.17 -26.72 -3.84
CA ARG A 602 -7.67 -26.04 -5.05
C ARG A 602 -6.84 -26.44 -6.29
N PRO A 603 -7.31 -26.20 -7.52
CA PRO A 603 -6.50 -26.41 -8.73
C PRO A 603 -5.11 -25.75 -8.67
N SER A 604 -5.00 -24.55 -8.09
CA SER A 604 -3.74 -23.83 -7.85
C SER A 604 -2.77 -24.57 -6.94
N TYR A 605 -3.23 -25.39 -5.99
CA TYR A 605 -2.35 -26.25 -5.18
C TYR A 605 -1.57 -27.22 -6.06
N TYR A 606 -2.25 -27.87 -7.00
CA TYR A 606 -1.62 -28.81 -7.93
C TYR A 606 -0.74 -28.10 -8.96
N LEU A 607 -1.13 -26.89 -9.40
CA LEU A 607 -0.29 -26.06 -10.26
C LEU A 607 1.00 -25.65 -9.53
N PHE A 608 0.88 -25.17 -8.29
CA PHE A 608 2.02 -24.80 -7.45
C PHE A 608 2.95 -25.99 -7.23
N LYS A 609 2.40 -27.15 -6.84
CA LYS A 609 3.16 -28.41 -6.72
C LYS A 609 3.95 -28.72 -8.00
N LYS A 610 3.28 -28.67 -9.16
CA LYS A 610 3.93 -28.95 -10.44
C LYS A 610 5.06 -27.96 -10.74
N VAL A 611 4.85 -26.67 -10.48
CA VAL A 611 5.88 -25.63 -10.66
C VAL A 611 7.05 -25.86 -9.70
N VAL A 612 6.81 -26.27 -8.46
CA VAL A 612 7.87 -26.56 -7.48
C VAL A 612 8.69 -27.80 -7.89
N GLU A 613 8.02 -28.87 -8.32
CA GLU A 613 8.66 -30.12 -8.74
C GLU A 613 9.47 -29.95 -10.03
N THR A 614 8.89 -29.30 -11.04
CA THR A 614 9.55 -29.04 -12.34
C THR A 614 10.52 -27.88 -12.28
N ARG A 615 10.31 -26.95 -11.34
CA ARG A 615 11.00 -25.66 -11.22
C ARG A 615 10.86 -24.77 -12.44
N GLN A 616 9.80 -24.99 -13.21
CA GLN A 616 9.58 -24.33 -14.50
C GLN A 616 8.18 -23.70 -14.57
N VAL A 617 8.08 -22.61 -15.32
CA VAL A 617 6.80 -22.04 -15.77
C VAL A 617 6.73 -22.20 -17.28
N THR A 618 5.74 -22.95 -17.77
CA THR A 618 5.60 -23.21 -19.21
C THR A 618 4.59 -22.28 -19.87
N LYS A 619 4.80 -22.00 -21.16
CA LYS A 619 3.88 -21.23 -21.98
C LYS A 619 2.52 -21.90 -22.10
N ALA A 620 2.49 -23.24 -22.23
CA ALA A 620 1.24 -24.00 -22.32
C ALA A 620 0.37 -23.82 -21.07
N GLU A 621 0.96 -23.89 -19.88
CA GLU A 621 0.24 -23.68 -18.62
C GLU A 621 -0.24 -22.25 -18.46
N ARG A 622 0.64 -21.27 -18.74
CA ARG A 622 0.29 -19.84 -18.76
C ARG A 622 -0.92 -19.62 -19.65
N MET A 623 -0.90 -20.11 -20.90
CA MET A 623 -2.01 -19.94 -21.84
C MET A 623 -3.30 -20.61 -21.37
N ARG A 624 -3.23 -21.79 -20.75
CA ARG A 624 -4.39 -22.51 -20.21
C ARG A 624 -5.09 -21.69 -19.13
N VAL A 625 -4.37 -21.31 -18.07
CA VAL A 625 -4.95 -20.62 -16.91
C VAL A 625 -5.47 -19.23 -17.29
N TRP A 626 -4.82 -18.56 -18.24
CA TRP A 626 -5.30 -17.30 -18.78
C TRP A 626 -6.56 -17.45 -19.61
N SER A 627 -6.66 -18.50 -20.42
CA SER A 627 -7.85 -18.76 -21.23
C SER A 627 -9.07 -19.00 -20.34
N GLU A 628 -8.90 -19.68 -19.21
CA GLU A 628 -9.94 -19.89 -18.19
C GLU A 628 -10.42 -18.58 -17.58
N LEU A 629 -9.49 -17.71 -17.13
CA LEU A 629 -9.83 -16.39 -16.58
C LEU A 629 -10.51 -15.48 -17.61
N GLN A 630 -10.00 -15.42 -18.84
CA GLN A 630 -10.59 -14.60 -19.91
C GLN A 630 -11.96 -15.12 -20.36
N LEU A 631 -12.21 -16.43 -20.25
CA LEU A 631 -13.55 -16.98 -20.45
C LEU A 631 -14.50 -16.49 -19.36
N ALA A 632 -14.11 -16.56 -18.09
CA ALA A 632 -14.92 -16.07 -16.97
C ALA A 632 -15.23 -14.56 -17.09
N ALA A 633 -14.26 -13.76 -17.53
CA ALA A 633 -14.45 -12.33 -17.80
C ALA A 633 -15.44 -12.08 -18.96
N ARG A 634 -15.32 -12.81 -20.08
CA ARG A 634 -16.25 -12.71 -21.22
C ARG A 634 -17.68 -13.11 -20.86
N GLU A 635 -17.82 -14.13 -20.02
CA GLU A 635 -19.12 -14.59 -19.50
C GLU A 635 -19.66 -13.72 -18.36
N LYS A 636 -18.94 -12.65 -17.96
CA LYS A 636 -19.31 -11.75 -16.87
C LYS A 636 -19.58 -12.48 -15.55
N ARG A 637 -18.86 -13.56 -15.29
CA ARG A 637 -18.93 -14.25 -13.99
C ARG A 637 -18.52 -13.29 -12.88
N THR A 638 -19.12 -13.45 -11.72
CA THR A 638 -18.80 -12.66 -10.53
C THR A 638 -18.01 -13.48 -9.52
N ARG A 639 -17.38 -12.78 -8.59
CA ARG A 639 -16.68 -13.34 -7.43
C ARG A 639 -16.95 -12.50 -6.18
N PRO A 640 -16.76 -13.07 -4.99
CA PRO A 640 -16.81 -12.33 -3.74
C PRO A 640 -15.82 -11.15 -3.68
N PHE A 641 -16.21 -10.09 -3.00
CA PHE A 641 -15.38 -8.93 -2.73
C PHE A 641 -15.71 -8.41 -1.32
N TYR A 642 -14.74 -8.51 -0.43
CA TYR A 642 -14.89 -8.30 1.02
C TYR A 642 -14.36 -6.94 1.50
N ARG A 643 -13.91 -6.06 0.61
CA ARG A 643 -13.45 -4.71 1.01
C ARG A 643 -14.61 -3.73 0.95
N ALA A 644 -14.82 -2.97 2.03
CA ALA A 644 -15.84 -1.92 2.04
C ALA A 644 -15.43 -0.71 1.18
N VAL A 645 -16.38 -0.16 0.42
CA VAL A 645 -16.15 0.93 -0.54
C VAL A 645 -17.29 1.95 -0.48
N ASP A 646 -16.95 3.23 -0.49
CA ASP A 646 -17.95 4.31 -0.56
C ASP A 646 -18.53 4.48 -1.98
N ARG A 647 -19.57 5.31 -2.11
CA ARG A 647 -20.19 5.64 -3.42
C ARG A 647 -19.24 6.26 -4.43
N ARG A 648 -18.07 6.74 -3.99
CA ARG A 648 -17.04 7.39 -4.81
C ARG A 648 -15.87 6.45 -5.13
N GLY A 649 -15.90 5.20 -4.67
CA GLY A 649 -14.85 4.21 -4.88
C GLY A 649 -13.71 4.22 -3.86
N LEU A 650 -13.77 5.02 -2.80
CA LEU A 650 -12.76 5.02 -1.73
C LEU A 650 -12.91 3.76 -0.87
N MET A 651 -11.80 3.06 -0.66
CA MET A 651 -11.75 1.85 0.16
C MET A 651 -11.51 2.20 1.62
N TYR A 652 -12.24 1.53 2.51
CA TYR A 652 -12.05 1.61 3.96
C TYR A 652 -11.12 0.51 4.47
N ALA A 653 -10.51 0.72 5.63
CA ALA A 653 -9.64 -0.28 6.24
C ALA A 653 -10.40 -1.54 6.71
N GLY A 654 -11.72 -1.45 6.92
CA GLY A 654 -12.55 -2.57 7.34
C GLY A 654 -13.02 -3.48 6.18
N GLY A 655 -13.19 -4.76 6.49
CA GLY A 655 -13.84 -5.73 5.63
C GLY A 655 -15.37 -5.64 5.66
N LEU A 656 -16.03 -6.55 4.95
CA LEU A 656 -17.48 -6.71 4.93
C LEU A 656 -17.89 -8.02 5.61
N ASP A 657 -19.01 -8.03 6.32
CA ASP A 657 -19.62 -9.25 6.86
C ASP A 657 -20.26 -10.09 5.75
N GLU A 658 -20.81 -9.47 4.71
CA GLU A 658 -21.27 -10.17 3.52
C GLU A 658 -20.53 -9.62 2.28
N PRO A 659 -20.02 -10.49 1.39
CA PRO A 659 -19.28 -10.03 0.24
C PRO A 659 -20.21 -9.34 -0.76
N THR A 660 -19.72 -8.27 -1.35
CA THR A 660 -20.29 -7.77 -2.61
C THR A 660 -19.83 -8.66 -3.76
N GLN A 661 -20.61 -8.77 -4.83
CA GLN A 661 -20.23 -9.55 -6.02
C GLN A 661 -19.60 -8.63 -7.06
N ARG A 662 -18.35 -8.92 -7.44
CA ARG A 662 -17.60 -8.15 -8.47
C ARG A 662 -17.33 -9.02 -9.69
N ALA A 663 -17.56 -8.48 -10.88
CA ALA A 663 -17.25 -9.18 -12.14
C ALA A 663 -15.74 -9.28 -12.38
N TYR A 664 -15.29 -10.34 -13.06
CA TYR A 664 -13.93 -10.39 -13.62
C TYR A 664 -13.73 -9.32 -14.69
N ILE A 665 -12.51 -8.80 -14.79
CA ILE A 665 -12.19 -7.72 -15.71
C ILE A 665 -11.53 -8.29 -16.97
N GLN A 666 -12.03 -7.90 -18.13
CA GLN A 666 -11.40 -8.23 -19.41
C GLN A 666 -10.19 -7.32 -19.64
N ARG A 667 -9.10 -7.61 -18.94
CA ARG A 667 -7.82 -6.93 -19.06
C ARG A 667 -6.69 -7.95 -19.11
N ASP A 668 -5.70 -7.66 -19.92
CA ASP A 668 -4.45 -8.40 -19.93
C ASP A 668 -3.50 -7.81 -18.89
N TRP A 669 -3.36 -8.52 -17.78
CA TRP A 669 -2.40 -8.19 -16.73
C TRP A 669 -1.21 -9.16 -16.69
N ARG A 670 -0.98 -9.92 -17.77
CA ARG A 670 0.24 -10.72 -17.95
C ARG A 670 1.48 -9.87 -17.73
N PHE A 671 2.48 -10.45 -17.08
CA PHE A 671 3.76 -9.82 -16.85
C PHE A 671 4.36 -9.32 -18.17
N GLY A 672 4.68 -8.03 -18.23
CA GLY A 672 5.19 -7.33 -19.42
C GLY A 672 4.12 -6.84 -20.40
N HIS A 673 2.85 -7.20 -20.23
CA HIS A 673 1.73 -6.80 -21.10
C HIS A 673 0.77 -5.80 -20.44
N TYR A 674 0.99 -5.46 -19.16
CA TYR A 674 0.09 -4.58 -18.44
C TYR A 674 0.12 -3.16 -19.01
N GLU A 675 -0.94 -2.78 -19.72
CA GLU A 675 -1.10 -1.41 -20.21
C GLU A 675 -1.62 -0.50 -19.09
N MET A 676 -0.76 0.34 -18.53
CA MET A 676 -1.15 1.27 -17.47
C MET A 676 -2.22 2.28 -17.92
N SER A 677 -3.40 2.22 -17.29
CA SER A 677 -4.46 3.20 -17.51
C SER A 677 -4.01 4.58 -17.06
N SER A 678 -4.24 5.59 -17.89
CA SER A 678 -4.01 6.99 -17.53
C SER A 678 -4.89 7.44 -16.35
N LEU A 679 -4.62 8.63 -15.81
CA LEU A 679 -5.39 9.24 -14.71
C LEU A 679 -6.91 9.09 -14.88
N GLN A 680 -7.56 8.69 -13.79
CA GLN A 680 -8.97 8.30 -13.76
C GLN A 680 -9.88 9.41 -13.21
N ASP A 681 -9.32 10.56 -12.86
CA ASP A 681 -10.09 11.71 -12.42
C ASP A 681 -11.02 12.24 -13.54
N PRO A 682 -12.19 12.85 -13.20
CA PRO A 682 -13.16 13.30 -14.19
C PRO A 682 -12.61 14.27 -15.23
N VAL A 683 -11.67 15.13 -14.85
CA VAL A 683 -11.04 16.10 -15.77
C VAL A 683 -10.20 15.36 -16.80
N SER A 684 -9.34 14.45 -16.34
CA SER A 684 -8.51 13.61 -17.19
C SER A 684 -9.34 12.69 -18.10
N ARG A 685 -10.45 12.12 -17.60
CA ARG A 685 -11.38 11.30 -18.41
C ARG A 685 -12.08 12.13 -19.48
N THR A 686 -12.61 13.30 -19.12
CA THR A 686 -13.29 14.21 -20.05
C THR A 686 -12.33 14.70 -21.12
N TRP A 687 -11.10 15.07 -20.74
CA TRP A 687 -10.07 15.45 -21.70
C TRP A 687 -9.69 14.30 -22.63
N ARG A 688 -9.59 13.06 -22.14
CA ARG A 688 -9.37 11.89 -23.01
C ARG A 688 -10.50 11.69 -24.01
N PHE A 689 -11.75 11.85 -23.57
CA PHE A 689 -12.91 11.73 -24.45
C PHE A 689 -12.90 12.82 -25.54
N ILE A 690 -12.62 14.07 -25.15
CA ILE A 690 -12.49 15.21 -26.07
C ILE A 690 -11.31 15.01 -27.03
N SER A 691 -10.14 14.64 -26.54
CA SER A 691 -8.95 14.43 -27.38
C SER A 691 -9.08 13.24 -28.33
N ARG A 692 -9.75 12.14 -27.92
CA ARG A 692 -10.06 11.01 -28.81
C ARG A 692 -10.99 11.41 -29.95
N THR A 693 -12.01 12.22 -29.68
CA THR A 693 -12.92 12.73 -30.72
C THR A 693 -12.22 13.69 -31.70
N PHE A 694 -11.23 14.47 -31.24
CA PHE A 694 -10.36 15.26 -32.13
C PHE A 694 -9.31 14.44 -32.89
N SER A 695 -8.85 13.31 -32.33
CA SER A 695 -7.87 12.43 -32.98
C SER A 695 -8.51 11.51 -34.02
N SER A 696 -9.75 11.03 -33.81
CA SER A 696 -10.54 10.32 -34.84
C SER A 696 -10.84 11.20 -36.06
N ARG A 697 -11.02 12.51 -35.88
CA ARG A 697 -11.15 13.46 -37.01
C ARG A 697 -9.87 13.63 -37.83
N ARG A 698 -8.70 13.30 -37.27
CA ARG A 698 -7.43 13.28 -38.02
C ARG A 698 -7.15 11.94 -38.69
N LYS A 699 -7.65 10.83 -38.13
CA LYS A 699 -7.53 9.49 -38.76
C LYS A 699 -8.42 9.34 -39.99
N ALA A 700 -9.62 9.93 -39.96
CA ALA A 700 -10.52 9.98 -41.11
C ALA A 700 -10.00 10.77 -42.33
N GLN A 701 -8.89 11.52 -42.18
CA GLN A 701 -8.25 12.25 -43.29
C GLN A 701 -7.01 11.52 -43.85
N THR A 702 -6.61 10.40 -43.26
CA THR A 702 -5.49 9.57 -43.72
C THR A 702 -5.91 8.17 -44.20
N GLU A 703 -7.14 7.73 -43.91
CA GLU A 703 -7.69 6.45 -44.40
C GLU A 703 -8.18 6.50 -45.86
N GLU A 704 -8.37 7.68 -46.47
CA GLU A 704 -8.76 7.79 -47.89
C GLU A 704 -7.63 7.48 -48.90
N VAL A 705 -6.39 7.21 -48.44
CA VAL A 705 -5.23 6.93 -49.31
C VAL A 705 -4.73 5.48 -49.22
N ASP A 706 -5.16 4.69 -48.22
CA ASP A 706 -4.68 3.31 -48.02
C ASP A 706 -5.68 2.21 -48.47
N ASP A 707 -6.92 2.59 -48.82
CA ASP A 707 -7.99 1.65 -49.22
C ASP A 707 -7.92 1.18 -50.69
N GLN A 708 -6.83 1.45 -51.44
CA GLN A 708 -6.66 1.00 -52.83
C GLN A 708 -5.75 -0.21 -53.04
N LEU A 709 -5.30 -0.90 -51.99
CA LEU A 709 -4.34 -2.01 -52.12
C LEU A 709 -4.69 -3.26 -51.31
N LEU A 710 -5.94 -3.72 -51.37
CA LEU A 710 -6.28 -5.12 -51.03
C LEU A 710 -7.35 -5.71 -51.98
N LEU A 711 -6.83 -6.38 -53.02
CA LEU A 711 -7.36 -7.50 -53.82
C LEU A 711 -8.58 -7.28 -54.74
N PRO A 712 -8.57 -7.91 -55.93
CA PRO A 712 -9.34 -9.15 -56.02
C PRO A 712 -8.67 -10.31 -56.78
N ASP A 713 -9.29 -11.49 -56.58
CA ASP A 713 -9.26 -12.72 -57.38
C ASP A 713 -8.13 -13.72 -57.09
N ALA A 714 -8.36 -15.04 -56.95
CA ALA A 714 -9.54 -15.86 -57.19
C ALA A 714 -9.31 -17.28 -56.63
N VAL A 715 -10.43 -18.00 -56.42
CA VAL A 715 -10.70 -19.44 -56.65
C VAL A 715 -9.71 -20.47 -56.10
#